data_AF-A0A1Q7QRD7-F1
#
_entry.id   AF-A0A1Q7QRD7-F1
#
_cell.length_a   1.000
_cell.length_b   1.000
_cell.length_c   1.000
_cell.angle_alpha   90.00
_cell.angle_beta   90.00
_cell.angle_gamma   90.00
#
_symmetry.space_group_name_H-M   'P 1'
#
loop_
_entity.id
_entity.type
_entity.pdbx_description
1 polymer ?
#
loop_
_entity_poly.entity_id
_entity_poly.type
_entity_poly.pdbx_seq_one_letter_code
_entity_poly.pdbx_strand_id
1 'polypeptide(L)'
;MSDSLFMPLAQRAAGRRELTGWEAVWMPLGEGEAERLTIGIGSGWKPIEVPRQLAAHEGRQSVWYRTEFPRPDHAGRVVLRIGGAFLATNVWLNGRLLGSHYGYFAPFGFDLTPYLKAENLLVICCESPVEPEPEKKRHIMGLFNDGDLKPYPASAYSSLPDSFRLEVPVGLWRPVELEYVGPIAVDWMSVKPSFEGGDGRLEVDARLRNLDGRQMDGEVELAVPVSGRDPLRLRREVHLGGGAEETVTMRLALPGAKKWEPWRFGAQPMYRAELVTRTGDGVESSRVEETFAFRALTADIGPRRWSLRVNGRPMFLRGACYAPAYRLDELNAVTLAADIAVAKKANVDALRVVANVLPRDFYRLADEAGMLVLQDLPLTGTYVYHARGDEARFFETAARQQQAEMVAMLQNHPSIAVWIAHDNPPWLATNFDLGDVHSVRQNHSIDQELKAAFERLDPSRPAIAASGDVDLHLTLGWSDGSWRDIARVEPLMVSAFGAQSLPSTDSSAWAGVGDRWPVADDEPAWRHAGFQPVNWAERGVGLPSGHQTLDDYSRASQAYQAKLIRYTAEHLRTRKFESCWGAFVYHLVDPFPGIGFGVLDGTRRPKVALEALTEAFRATRLIAEPLAFEPARPFGFVQHPRVPFAVRLVIVNDDPGLAGRGVVRWSVSREKAAGARGLDRVRDVVQKKSYSGTVEVEIPTAFEPAVIATTLSLPLAAEGEYKLEASLVISGNDVDRTELPFLVASAARPSAPRPEIPRYLAERLADLHSLRPETSGLSFALENRTRPAVLVGVTGLRLDGVLVTGHQLQIETNAGLAPLPKRLDMPLGRRLVLHVVTGEPIGSGAHSLEADVTVPGVASGRLVIENGANARGEA
;
A
#
# COMPACT_ATOMS: atom_id res chain seq x y z
N MET A 1 -29.16 -10.13 -10.09
CA MET A 1 -29.43 -9.84 -8.66
C MET A 1 -29.19 -11.15 -7.93
N SER A 2 -28.41 -11.11 -6.86
CA SER A 2 -28.06 -12.31 -6.08
C SER A 2 -29.27 -12.77 -5.26
N ASP A 3 -29.60 -14.06 -5.34
CA ASP A 3 -30.60 -14.73 -4.48
C ASP A 3 -30.00 -15.20 -3.14
N SER A 4 -28.75 -14.82 -2.82
CA SER A 4 -28.08 -15.18 -1.57
C SER A 4 -28.44 -14.25 -0.42
N LEU A 5 -28.52 -14.80 0.79
CA LEU A 5 -28.59 -14.04 2.02
C LEU A 5 -27.21 -13.44 2.33
N PHE A 6 -27.12 -12.13 2.54
CA PHE A 6 -25.93 -11.50 3.11
C PHE A 6 -25.88 -11.79 4.61
N MET A 7 -24.77 -12.37 5.09
CA MET A 7 -24.66 -12.90 6.46
C MET A 7 -23.43 -12.34 7.20
N PRO A 8 -23.31 -11.02 7.42
CA PRO A 8 -22.15 -10.42 8.09
C PRO A 8 -21.95 -10.92 9.53
N LEU A 9 -23.03 -11.39 10.16
CA LEU A 9 -23.05 -11.89 11.53
C LEU A 9 -23.18 -13.41 11.55
N ALA A 10 -22.45 -14.06 12.45
CA ALA A 10 -22.58 -15.50 12.68
C ALA A 10 -23.64 -15.78 13.74
N GLN A 11 -24.53 -16.73 13.48
CA GLN A 11 -25.61 -17.11 14.38
C GLN A 11 -25.12 -18.04 15.49
N ARG A 12 -25.68 -17.91 16.69
CA ARG A 12 -25.23 -18.64 17.90
C ARG A 12 -26.31 -19.42 18.65
N ALA A 13 -27.58 -19.31 18.27
CA ALA A 13 -28.70 -19.83 19.05
C ALA A 13 -28.65 -21.36 19.28
N ALA A 14 -28.72 -22.16 18.21
CA ALA A 14 -28.72 -23.63 18.29
C ALA A 14 -27.41 -24.27 17.82
N GLY A 15 -26.33 -23.48 17.72
CA GLY A 15 -25.01 -23.94 17.30
C GLY A 15 -24.77 -23.85 15.79
N ARG A 16 -23.56 -24.25 15.39
CA ARG A 16 -23.09 -24.28 14.00
C ARG A 16 -22.32 -25.57 13.76
N ARG A 17 -22.38 -26.09 12.54
CA ARG A 17 -21.62 -27.27 12.12
C ARG A 17 -20.85 -26.95 10.85
N GLU A 18 -19.52 -26.99 10.94
CA GLU A 18 -18.66 -26.92 9.76
C GLU A 18 -18.83 -28.19 8.91
N LEU A 19 -18.97 -28.00 7.59
CA LEU A 19 -19.03 -29.08 6.62
C LEU A 19 -17.62 -29.56 6.26
N THR A 20 -17.42 -30.86 6.24
CA THR A 20 -16.12 -31.53 6.02
C THR A 20 -16.25 -32.58 4.92
N GLY A 21 -15.18 -33.34 4.63
CA GLY A 21 -15.23 -34.41 3.62
C GLY A 21 -15.35 -33.88 2.19
N TRP A 22 -14.76 -32.72 1.93
CA TRP A 22 -14.84 -32.08 0.62
C TRP A 22 -14.00 -32.81 -0.41
N GLU A 23 -14.55 -32.89 -1.62
CA GLU A 23 -13.80 -33.20 -2.83
C GLU A 23 -13.89 -32.03 -3.79
N ALA A 24 -12.85 -31.84 -4.61
CA ALA A 24 -12.84 -30.82 -5.65
C ALA A 24 -12.33 -31.33 -6.99
N VAL A 25 -12.82 -30.69 -8.05
CA VAL A 25 -12.36 -30.86 -9.44
C VAL A 25 -12.19 -29.49 -10.08
N TRP A 26 -11.21 -29.37 -10.96
CA TRP A 26 -10.88 -28.14 -11.66
C TRP A 26 -11.39 -28.17 -13.10
N MET A 27 -11.92 -27.03 -13.56
CA MET A 27 -12.46 -26.87 -14.90
C MET A 27 -12.06 -25.50 -15.50
N PRO A 28 -12.08 -25.38 -16.84
CA PRO A 28 -12.19 -24.07 -17.49
C PRO A 28 -13.50 -23.37 -17.11
N LEU A 29 -13.56 -22.05 -17.31
CA LEU A 29 -14.77 -21.27 -17.02
C LEU A 29 -15.96 -21.78 -17.83
N GLY A 30 -17.10 -21.96 -17.17
CA GLY A 30 -18.36 -22.35 -17.83
C GLY A 30 -18.47 -23.80 -18.31
N GLU A 31 -17.44 -24.64 -18.19
CA GLU A 31 -17.48 -26.02 -18.70
C GLU A 31 -18.11 -27.03 -17.72
N GLY A 32 -18.08 -26.76 -16.41
CA GLY A 32 -18.50 -27.74 -15.40
C GLY A 32 -19.98 -28.16 -15.45
N GLU A 33 -20.87 -27.30 -15.98
CA GLU A 33 -22.29 -27.65 -16.14
C GLU A 33 -22.51 -28.73 -17.22
N ALA A 34 -21.76 -28.66 -18.33
CA ALA A 34 -21.83 -29.65 -19.41
C ALA A 34 -21.38 -31.03 -18.93
N GLU A 35 -20.42 -31.07 -18.00
CA GLU A 35 -19.91 -32.28 -17.33
C GLU A 35 -20.82 -32.80 -16.20
N ARG A 36 -22.01 -32.21 -16.03
CA ARG A 36 -23.01 -32.59 -15.03
C ARG A 36 -22.46 -32.53 -13.59
N LEU A 37 -21.51 -31.63 -13.33
CA LEU A 37 -20.94 -31.44 -11.99
C LEU A 37 -21.96 -30.90 -10.98
N THR A 38 -23.00 -30.20 -11.46
CA THR A 38 -24.11 -29.69 -10.64
C THR A 38 -24.86 -30.77 -9.86
N ILE A 39 -24.76 -32.03 -10.30
CA ILE A 39 -25.31 -33.22 -9.65
C ILE A 39 -24.23 -34.21 -9.18
N GLY A 40 -22.96 -33.79 -9.20
CA GLY A 40 -21.83 -34.56 -8.68
C GLY A 40 -21.41 -35.79 -9.50
N ILE A 41 -21.85 -35.95 -10.75
CA ILE A 41 -21.62 -37.19 -11.54
C ILE A 41 -20.30 -37.17 -12.34
N GLY A 42 -19.69 -36.01 -12.59
CA GLY A 42 -18.45 -35.90 -13.38
C GLY A 42 -17.23 -36.60 -12.76
N SER A 43 -16.17 -36.77 -13.56
CA SER A 43 -14.95 -37.46 -13.16
C SER A 43 -13.89 -36.52 -12.58
N GLY A 44 -12.88 -37.06 -11.87
CA GLY A 44 -11.71 -36.29 -11.45
C GLY A 44 -11.79 -35.58 -10.09
N TRP A 45 -12.86 -35.81 -9.31
CA TRP A 45 -12.97 -35.36 -7.92
C TRP A 45 -11.82 -35.91 -7.07
N LYS A 46 -11.19 -35.04 -6.29
CA LYS A 46 -10.12 -35.39 -5.36
C LYS A 46 -10.38 -34.77 -3.99
N PRO A 47 -10.06 -35.47 -2.88
CA PRO A 47 -10.18 -34.90 -1.54
C PRO A 47 -9.45 -33.56 -1.42
N ILE A 48 -10.07 -32.61 -0.73
CA ILE A 48 -9.51 -31.29 -0.46
C ILE A 48 -9.93 -30.81 0.93
N GLU A 49 -9.08 -30.02 1.57
CA GLU A 49 -9.41 -29.32 2.79
C GLU A 49 -10.08 -27.98 2.47
N VAL A 50 -11.10 -27.64 3.26
CA VAL A 50 -11.78 -26.35 3.28
C VAL A 50 -11.82 -25.93 4.76
N PRO A 51 -11.44 -24.69 5.11
CA PRO A 51 -11.06 -23.59 4.22
C PRO A 51 -9.68 -23.72 3.59
N ARG A 52 -9.55 -23.30 2.32
CA ARG A 52 -8.27 -23.16 1.62
C ARG A 52 -8.39 -22.21 0.43
N GLN A 53 -7.53 -21.19 0.38
CA GLN A 53 -7.35 -20.38 -0.82
C GLN A 53 -6.53 -21.16 -1.84
N LEU A 54 -6.98 -21.19 -3.09
CA LEU A 54 -6.28 -21.79 -4.23
C LEU A 54 -5.85 -20.69 -5.21
N ALA A 55 -5.11 -21.07 -6.25
CA ALA A 55 -4.65 -20.16 -7.30
C ALA A 55 -5.21 -20.59 -8.65
N ALA A 56 -5.97 -19.70 -9.30
CA ALA A 56 -6.45 -19.83 -10.65
C ALA A 56 -5.41 -19.31 -11.64
N HIS A 57 -5.26 -20.01 -12.77
CA HIS A 57 -4.46 -19.59 -13.91
C HIS A 57 -5.22 -19.88 -15.21
N GLU A 58 -4.75 -19.38 -16.35
CA GLU A 58 -5.40 -19.63 -17.64
C GLU A 58 -5.62 -21.14 -17.88
N GLY A 59 -6.83 -21.50 -18.34
CA GLY A 59 -7.29 -22.89 -18.52
C GLY A 59 -7.74 -23.60 -17.22
N ARG A 60 -7.56 -22.98 -16.05
CA ARG A 60 -7.92 -23.56 -14.74
C ARG A 60 -8.43 -22.47 -13.80
N GLN A 61 -9.63 -21.98 -14.10
CA GLN A 61 -10.20 -20.76 -13.52
C GLN A 61 -11.51 -21.02 -12.75
N SER A 62 -12.03 -22.25 -12.82
CA SER A 62 -13.18 -22.71 -12.07
C SER A 62 -12.76 -23.90 -11.21
N VAL A 63 -13.17 -23.90 -9.95
CA VAL A 63 -13.06 -25.07 -9.07
C VAL A 63 -14.43 -25.42 -8.52
N TRP A 64 -14.78 -26.69 -8.66
CA TRP A 64 -16.03 -27.26 -8.18
C TRP A 64 -15.74 -28.06 -6.94
N TYR A 65 -16.54 -27.85 -5.91
CA TYR A 65 -16.50 -28.56 -4.65
C TYR A 65 -17.76 -29.39 -4.48
N ARG A 66 -17.65 -30.57 -3.87
CA ARG A 66 -18.79 -31.33 -3.40
C ARG A 66 -18.55 -31.89 -2.01
N THR A 67 -19.63 -31.99 -1.24
CA THR A 67 -19.68 -32.72 0.03
C THR A 67 -21.07 -33.28 0.24
N GLU A 68 -21.14 -34.37 1.01
CA GLU A 68 -22.39 -35.01 1.41
C GLU A 68 -22.62 -34.87 2.92
N PHE A 69 -23.87 -34.66 3.31
CA PHE A 69 -24.24 -34.62 4.71
C PHE A 69 -25.69 -35.11 4.94
N PRO A 70 -25.95 -35.79 6.07
CA PRO A 70 -27.29 -36.22 6.42
C PRO A 70 -28.15 -35.02 6.83
N ARG A 71 -29.48 -35.16 6.74
CA ARG A 71 -30.42 -34.17 7.27
C ARG A 71 -30.08 -33.86 8.73
N PRO A 72 -29.80 -32.60 9.09
CA PRO A 72 -29.61 -32.24 10.49
C PRO A 72 -30.89 -32.48 11.30
N ASP A 73 -30.73 -33.02 12.51
CA ASP A 73 -31.81 -33.16 13.48
C ASP A 73 -32.07 -31.80 14.17
N HIS A 74 -32.75 -30.91 13.44
CA HIS A 74 -33.12 -29.58 13.91
C HIS A 74 -34.55 -29.26 13.46
N ALA A 75 -35.39 -28.83 14.41
CA ALA A 75 -36.79 -28.52 14.16
C ALA A 75 -37.02 -27.14 13.51
N GLY A 76 -36.01 -26.26 13.59
CA GLY A 76 -36.06 -24.91 13.01
C GLY A 76 -35.59 -24.85 11.55
N ARG A 77 -34.93 -23.75 11.20
CA ARG A 77 -34.31 -23.51 9.90
C ARG A 77 -32.83 -23.89 9.91
N VAL A 78 -32.39 -24.47 8.80
CA VAL A 78 -30.99 -24.80 8.52
C VAL A 78 -30.50 -23.88 7.41
N VAL A 79 -29.58 -22.98 7.73
CA VAL A 79 -29.03 -22.01 6.80
C VAL A 79 -27.58 -22.37 6.48
N LEU A 80 -27.24 -22.44 5.19
CA LEU A 80 -25.86 -22.55 4.74
C LEU A 80 -25.19 -21.19 4.87
N ARG A 81 -24.02 -21.14 5.51
CA ARG A 81 -23.14 -19.98 5.57
C ARG A 81 -21.83 -20.31 4.88
N ILE A 82 -21.45 -19.50 3.90
CA ILE A 82 -20.13 -19.51 3.27
C ILE A 82 -19.38 -18.29 3.80
N GLY A 83 -18.28 -18.53 4.53
CA GLY A 83 -17.56 -17.45 5.21
C GLY A 83 -16.79 -16.49 4.30
N GLY A 84 -16.58 -16.86 3.04
CA GLY A 84 -15.76 -16.15 2.06
C GLY A 84 -15.28 -17.08 0.94
N ALA A 85 -15.47 -16.64 -0.32
CA ALA A 85 -15.17 -17.45 -1.51
C ALA A 85 -14.73 -16.56 -2.68
N PHE A 86 -13.67 -16.91 -3.38
CA PHE A 86 -13.21 -16.17 -4.56
C PHE A 86 -13.75 -16.79 -5.86
N LEU A 87 -14.30 -16.05 -6.82
CA LEU A 87 -14.85 -14.68 -6.75
C LEU A 87 -16.34 -14.68 -7.10
N ALA A 88 -16.71 -15.32 -8.21
CA ALA A 88 -18.11 -15.62 -8.54
C ALA A 88 -18.42 -17.04 -8.03
N THR A 89 -19.38 -17.15 -7.11
CA THR A 89 -19.70 -18.41 -6.44
C THR A 89 -21.13 -18.82 -6.72
N ASN A 90 -21.33 -20.04 -7.23
CA ASN A 90 -22.63 -20.64 -7.49
C ASN A 90 -22.85 -21.86 -6.60
N VAL A 91 -24.06 -22.05 -6.08
CA VAL A 91 -24.35 -23.11 -5.09
C VAL A 91 -25.56 -23.94 -5.51
N TRP A 92 -25.40 -25.27 -5.46
CA TRP A 92 -26.47 -26.23 -5.70
C TRP A 92 -26.64 -27.16 -4.50
N LEU A 93 -27.88 -27.48 -4.17
CA LEU A 93 -28.22 -28.55 -3.24
C LEU A 93 -29.06 -29.59 -3.96
N ASN A 94 -28.64 -30.85 -3.91
CA ASN A 94 -29.38 -31.98 -4.50
C ASN A 94 -29.71 -31.76 -5.99
N GLY A 95 -28.81 -31.10 -6.73
CA GLY A 95 -28.97 -30.77 -8.15
C GLY A 95 -29.76 -29.49 -8.44
N ARG A 96 -30.32 -28.83 -7.43
CA ARG A 96 -31.06 -27.57 -7.58
C ARG A 96 -30.15 -26.37 -7.32
N LEU A 97 -30.09 -25.44 -8.26
CA LEU A 97 -29.42 -24.14 -8.06
C LEU A 97 -30.14 -23.36 -6.96
N LEU A 98 -29.40 -22.96 -5.93
CA LEU A 98 -29.88 -22.09 -4.85
C LEU A 98 -29.66 -20.61 -5.20
N GLY A 99 -28.55 -20.30 -5.87
CA GLY A 99 -28.22 -18.94 -6.30
C GLY A 99 -26.72 -18.72 -6.40
N SER A 100 -26.32 -17.45 -6.43
CA SER A 100 -24.94 -17.02 -6.65
C SER A 100 -24.54 -15.81 -5.80
N HIS A 101 -23.27 -15.68 -5.45
CA HIS A 101 -22.69 -14.47 -4.84
C HIS A 101 -21.45 -14.02 -5.61
N TYR A 102 -21.18 -12.71 -5.60
CA TYR A 102 -19.99 -12.12 -6.22
C TYR A 102 -19.24 -11.26 -5.19
N GLY A 103 -17.96 -11.58 -4.97
CA GLY A 103 -17.11 -10.92 -4.00
C GLY A 103 -16.45 -11.92 -3.06
N TYR A 104 -15.28 -11.59 -2.52
CA TYR A 104 -14.46 -12.57 -1.81
C TYR A 104 -14.51 -12.49 -0.28
N PHE A 105 -14.75 -11.31 0.28
CA PHE A 105 -14.62 -11.07 1.72
C PHE A 105 -15.95 -11.18 2.48
N ALA A 106 -17.08 -10.95 1.80
CA ALA A 106 -18.40 -10.93 2.41
C ALA A 106 -18.92 -12.34 2.67
N PRO A 107 -19.34 -12.68 3.90
CA PRO A 107 -20.03 -13.94 4.13
C PRO A 107 -21.47 -13.88 3.59
N PHE A 108 -21.89 -14.97 2.96
CA PHE A 108 -23.22 -15.10 2.36
C PHE A 108 -23.76 -16.52 2.54
N GLY A 109 -25.03 -16.74 2.20
CA GLY A 109 -25.67 -18.02 2.46
C GLY A 109 -27.04 -18.23 1.84
N PHE A 110 -27.64 -19.38 2.18
CA PHE A 110 -28.91 -19.83 1.63
C PHE A 110 -29.70 -20.64 2.66
N ASP A 111 -31.01 -20.44 2.74
CA ASP A 111 -31.87 -21.31 3.55
C ASP A 111 -32.05 -22.67 2.87
N LEU A 112 -31.52 -23.73 3.48
CA LEU A 112 -31.55 -25.08 2.94
C LEU A 112 -32.84 -25.82 3.31
N THR A 113 -33.56 -25.36 4.34
CA THR A 113 -34.67 -26.07 4.98
C THR A 113 -35.69 -26.65 3.99
N PRO A 114 -36.16 -25.90 2.98
CA PRO A 114 -37.17 -26.40 2.02
C PRO A 114 -36.66 -27.51 1.09
N TYR A 115 -35.35 -27.72 1.02
CA TYR A 115 -34.69 -28.54 0.01
C TYR A 115 -33.96 -29.77 0.59
N LEU A 116 -33.89 -29.87 1.93
CA LEU A 116 -33.21 -30.95 2.63
C LEU A 116 -33.92 -32.31 2.42
N LYS A 117 -33.14 -33.30 2.02
CA LYS A 117 -33.48 -34.74 1.95
C LYS A 117 -32.81 -35.49 3.10
N ALA A 118 -33.05 -36.80 3.20
CA ALA A 118 -32.40 -37.66 4.20
C ALA A 118 -30.86 -37.60 4.10
N GLU A 119 -30.34 -37.71 2.88
CA GLU A 119 -28.94 -37.44 2.52
C GLU A 119 -28.91 -36.29 1.52
N ASN A 120 -27.93 -35.40 1.67
CA ASN A 120 -27.83 -34.19 0.88
C ASN A 120 -26.47 -34.07 0.22
N LEU A 121 -26.49 -33.76 -1.07
CA LEU A 121 -25.30 -33.39 -1.83
C LEU A 121 -25.27 -31.87 -1.99
N LEU A 122 -24.22 -31.23 -1.47
CA LEU A 122 -23.92 -29.83 -1.70
C LEU A 122 -22.83 -29.71 -2.75
N VAL A 123 -23.07 -28.90 -3.78
CA VAL A 123 -22.07 -28.56 -4.80
C VAL A 123 -21.87 -27.05 -4.81
N ILE A 124 -20.62 -26.61 -4.81
CA ILE A 124 -20.25 -25.19 -4.90
C ILE A 124 -19.24 -25.01 -6.02
N CYS A 125 -19.52 -24.09 -6.95
CA CYS A 125 -18.58 -23.67 -7.98
C CYS A 125 -18.02 -22.30 -7.63
N CYS A 126 -16.70 -22.17 -7.60
CA CYS A 126 -15.99 -20.91 -7.43
C CYS A 126 -15.22 -20.59 -8.72
N GLU A 127 -15.50 -19.44 -9.32
CA GLU A 127 -14.87 -18.97 -10.54
C GLU A 127 -14.09 -17.68 -10.28
N SER A 128 -12.84 -17.65 -10.72
CA SER A 128 -11.97 -16.48 -10.68
C SER A 128 -11.32 -16.26 -12.05
N PRO A 129 -11.83 -15.29 -12.82
CA PRO A 129 -11.23 -14.91 -14.10
C PRO A 129 -9.82 -14.35 -13.90
N VAL A 130 -8.88 -14.78 -14.75
CA VAL A 130 -7.53 -14.24 -14.83
C VAL A 130 -7.56 -13.14 -15.88
N GLU A 131 -7.15 -11.92 -15.50
CA GLU A 131 -7.16 -10.74 -16.35
C GLU A 131 -5.70 -10.37 -16.70
N PRO A 132 -5.17 -10.79 -17.86
CA PRO A 132 -3.76 -10.62 -18.21
C PRO A 132 -3.37 -9.19 -18.56
N GLU A 133 -4.35 -8.32 -18.81
CA GLU A 133 -4.22 -6.90 -19.12
C GLU A 133 -4.78 -6.08 -17.93
N PRO A 134 -3.97 -5.72 -16.92
CA PRO A 134 -4.44 -5.08 -15.69
C PRO A 134 -5.12 -3.74 -15.92
N GLU A 135 -4.82 -3.06 -17.01
CA GLU A 135 -5.47 -1.81 -17.42
C GLU A 135 -6.90 -2.02 -17.95
N LYS A 136 -7.22 -3.23 -18.43
CA LYS A 136 -8.55 -3.62 -18.95
C LYS A 136 -9.38 -4.39 -17.94
N LYS A 137 -8.89 -4.57 -16.71
CA LYS A 137 -9.59 -5.36 -15.69
C LYS A 137 -10.97 -4.79 -15.35
N ARG A 138 -11.87 -5.68 -14.97
CA ARG A 138 -13.26 -5.41 -14.59
C ARG A 138 -13.66 -6.14 -13.30
N HIS A 139 -12.91 -7.16 -12.87
CA HIS A 139 -13.21 -7.89 -11.65
C HIS A 139 -12.66 -7.19 -10.40
N ILE A 140 -13.43 -7.24 -9.31
CA ILE A 140 -13.10 -6.50 -8.09
C ILE A 140 -12.34 -7.42 -7.14
N MET A 141 -11.02 -7.51 -7.36
CA MET A 141 -10.09 -8.27 -6.51
C MET A 141 -8.94 -7.40 -5.98
N GLY A 142 -9.01 -6.08 -6.20
CA GLY A 142 -8.03 -5.11 -5.76
C GLY A 142 -6.63 -5.49 -6.21
N LEU A 143 -5.70 -5.56 -5.27
CA LEU A 143 -4.32 -5.89 -5.60
C LEU A 143 -4.11 -7.30 -6.20
N PHE A 144 -5.04 -8.25 -6.02
CA PHE A 144 -4.83 -9.63 -6.50
C PHE A 144 -4.87 -9.78 -8.02
N ASN A 145 -5.69 -8.97 -8.69
CA ASN A 145 -5.74 -8.92 -10.16
C ASN A 145 -4.97 -7.73 -10.75
N ASP A 146 -4.24 -6.98 -9.92
CA ASP A 146 -3.37 -5.88 -10.36
C ASP A 146 -1.88 -6.25 -10.24
N GLY A 147 -0.99 -5.31 -10.56
CA GLY A 147 0.45 -5.47 -10.62
C GLY A 147 1.24 -5.08 -9.38
N ASP A 148 0.69 -4.29 -8.46
CA ASP A 148 1.45 -3.83 -7.29
C ASP A 148 1.79 -4.95 -6.29
N LEU A 149 1.04 -6.06 -6.30
CA LEU A 149 1.42 -7.31 -5.61
C LEU A 149 2.31 -8.24 -6.44
N LYS A 150 2.42 -7.99 -7.75
CA LYS A 150 3.11 -8.88 -8.67
C LYS A 150 4.55 -8.39 -8.84
N PRO A 151 5.52 -9.29 -8.72
CA PRO A 151 6.92 -8.90 -8.70
C PRO A 151 7.49 -8.50 -10.08
N TYR A 152 6.72 -8.58 -11.16
CA TYR A 152 7.20 -8.36 -12.53
C TYR A 152 6.58 -7.09 -13.13
N PRO A 153 7.25 -6.40 -14.08
CA PRO A 153 6.70 -5.20 -14.70
C PRO A 153 5.51 -5.55 -15.60
N ALA A 154 4.50 -4.69 -15.67
CA ALA A 154 3.31 -4.87 -16.52
C ALA A 154 3.65 -5.29 -17.96
N SER A 155 4.74 -4.73 -18.53
CA SER A 155 5.22 -5.06 -19.88
C SER A 155 5.68 -6.51 -20.06
N ALA A 156 5.94 -7.24 -18.99
CA ALA A 156 6.38 -8.64 -19.05
C ALA A 156 5.21 -9.63 -18.97
N TYR A 157 3.97 -9.19 -18.67
CA TYR A 157 2.86 -10.07 -18.27
C TYR A 157 2.52 -11.11 -19.35
N SER A 158 2.54 -10.68 -20.62
CA SER A 158 2.29 -11.54 -21.77
C SER A 158 3.48 -12.42 -22.19
N SER A 159 4.59 -12.35 -21.45
CA SER A 159 5.85 -13.04 -21.78
C SER A 159 6.49 -13.72 -20.56
N LEU A 160 5.73 -13.91 -19.47
CA LEU A 160 6.23 -14.55 -18.27
C LEU A 160 6.53 -16.04 -18.54
N PRO A 161 7.65 -16.58 -18.03
CA PRO A 161 7.88 -18.02 -18.04
C PRO A 161 6.79 -18.75 -17.25
N ASP A 162 6.60 -20.05 -17.52
CA ASP A 162 5.62 -20.89 -16.81
C ASP A 162 5.72 -20.81 -15.28
N SER A 163 6.94 -20.67 -14.75
CA SER A 163 7.20 -20.53 -13.31
C SER A 163 6.69 -19.23 -12.69
N PHE A 164 6.36 -18.22 -13.52
CA PHE A 164 5.91 -16.90 -13.11
C PHE A 164 4.56 -16.52 -13.73
N ARG A 165 3.81 -17.52 -14.24
CA ARG A 165 2.50 -17.31 -14.86
C ARG A 165 1.58 -16.50 -13.96
N LEU A 166 0.70 -15.73 -14.59
CA LEU A 166 -0.28 -14.93 -13.87
C LEU A 166 -1.26 -15.83 -13.12
N GLU A 167 -1.37 -15.62 -11.81
CA GLU A 167 -2.34 -16.31 -10.97
C GLU A 167 -3.23 -15.29 -10.26
N VAL A 168 -4.45 -15.71 -9.92
CA VAL A 168 -5.37 -14.97 -9.01
C VAL A 168 -5.98 -15.93 -7.98
N PRO A 169 -6.39 -15.46 -6.78
CA PRO A 169 -7.05 -16.31 -5.79
C PRO A 169 -8.36 -16.92 -6.30
N VAL A 170 -8.63 -18.18 -5.93
CA VAL A 170 -9.91 -18.87 -6.18
C VAL A 170 -10.25 -19.80 -5.01
N GLY A 171 -11.54 -20.08 -4.84
CA GLY A 171 -12.02 -21.14 -3.95
C GLY A 171 -12.49 -20.67 -2.58
N LEU A 172 -12.85 -21.66 -1.75
CA LEU A 172 -13.45 -21.49 -0.43
C LEU A 172 -12.39 -21.22 0.64
N TRP A 173 -12.00 -19.95 0.81
CA TRP A 173 -10.90 -19.55 1.70
C TRP A 173 -11.33 -19.32 3.16
N ARG A 174 -12.63 -19.43 3.45
CA ARG A 174 -13.21 -19.39 4.81
C ARG A 174 -14.17 -20.57 5.01
N PRO A 175 -14.47 -20.95 6.28
CA PRO A 175 -15.31 -22.11 6.57
C PRO A 175 -16.69 -22.05 5.89
N VAL A 176 -17.21 -23.24 5.57
CA VAL A 176 -18.59 -23.44 5.12
C VAL A 176 -19.35 -24.16 6.22
N GLU A 177 -20.37 -23.53 6.76
CA GLU A 177 -21.06 -23.97 7.97
C GLU A 177 -22.58 -24.10 7.74
N LEU A 178 -23.20 -25.03 8.45
CA LEU A 178 -24.65 -25.04 8.67
C LEU A 178 -24.95 -24.29 9.96
N GLU A 179 -25.75 -23.23 9.88
CA GLU A 179 -26.28 -22.50 11.02
C GLU A 179 -27.70 -22.97 11.34
N TYR A 180 -27.94 -23.26 12.63
CA TYR A 180 -29.25 -23.70 13.13
C TYR A 180 -29.94 -22.53 13.81
N VAL A 181 -31.07 -22.10 13.23
CA VAL A 181 -31.86 -20.96 13.72
C VAL A 181 -33.34 -21.33 13.77
N GLY A 182 -34.16 -20.52 14.45
CA GLY A 182 -35.61 -20.55 14.37
C GLY A 182 -36.11 -19.73 13.18
N PRO A 183 -37.41 -19.36 13.17
CA PRO A 183 -38.01 -18.67 12.02
C PRO A 183 -37.64 -17.18 11.92
N ILE A 184 -37.31 -16.51 13.02
CA ILE A 184 -36.91 -15.09 13.06
C ILE A 184 -35.38 -15.00 13.16
N ALA A 185 -34.72 -14.59 12.08
CA ALA A 185 -33.26 -14.42 12.02
C ALA A 185 -32.87 -12.94 12.05
N VAL A 186 -31.66 -12.64 12.52
CA VAL A 186 -31.04 -11.31 12.43
C VAL A 186 -30.04 -11.30 11.28
N ASP A 187 -30.36 -10.60 10.20
CA ASP A 187 -29.51 -10.51 9.00
C ASP A 187 -28.34 -9.55 9.22
N TRP A 188 -28.58 -8.44 9.91
CA TRP A 188 -27.65 -7.32 10.00
C TRP A 188 -27.87 -6.52 11.29
N MET A 189 -26.79 -5.94 11.81
CA MET A 189 -26.76 -5.13 13.02
C MET A 189 -25.79 -3.96 12.83
N SER A 190 -26.29 -2.73 12.94
CA SER A 190 -25.50 -1.50 13.01
C SER A 190 -25.52 -0.97 14.43
N VAL A 191 -24.34 -0.75 14.98
CA VAL A 191 -24.14 -0.28 16.35
C VAL A 191 -23.62 1.15 16.30
N LYS A 192 -24.41 2.10 16.82
CA LYS A 192 -24.15 3.53 16.75
C LYS A 192 -23.94 4.10 18.16
N PRO A 193 -22.73 3.95 18.73
CA PRO A 193 -22.40 4.50 20.03
C PRO A 193 -22.14 6.00 19.96
N SER A 194 -22.69 6.75 20.90
CA SER A 194 -22.46 8.20 21.04
C SER A 194 -22.41 8.61 22.50
N PHE A 195 -22.04 9.87 22.76
CA PHE A 195 -22.10 10.47 24.09
C PHE A 195 -23.09 11.62 24.09
N GLU A 196 -23.94 11.67 25.11
CA GLU A 196 -24.88 12.77 25.34
C GLU A 196 -24.92 13.09 26.85
N GLY A 197 -24.74 14.36 27.22
CA GLY A 197 -24.76 14.78 28.63
C GLY A 197 -23.70 14.12 29.53
N GLY A 198 -22.63 13.57 28.96
CA GLY A 198 -21.57 12.86 29.69
C GLY A 198 -21.77 11.35 29.81
N ASP A 199 -22.92 10.82 29.39
CA ASP A 199 -23.22 9.39 29.40
C ASP A 199 -23.16 8.78 28.01
N GLY A 200 -22.87 7.48 27.95
CA GLY A 200 -22.98 6.71 26.72
C GLY A 200 -24.44 6.54 26.29
N ARG A 201 -24.68 6.62 24.98
CA ARG A 201 -25.94 6.26 24.33
C ARG A 201 -25.64 5.28 23.21
N LEU A 202 -26.37 4.18 23.19
CA LEU A 202 -26.25 3.14 22.17
C LEU A 202 -27.55 3.11 21.38
N GLU A 203 -27.48 3.44 20.09
CA GLU A 203 -28.53 3.11 19.13
C GLU A 203 -28.11 1.86 18.35
N VAL A 204 -29.00 0.87 18.25
CA VAL A 204 -28.81 -0.34 17.47
C VAL A 204 -29.93 -0.44 16.46
N ASP A 205 -29.57 -0.49 15.18
CA ASP A 205 -30.49 -0.88 14.12
C ASP A 205 -30.22 -2.34 13.78
N ALA A 206 -31.26 -3.16 13.79
CA ALA A 206 -31.18 -4.56 13.43
C ALA A 206 -32.21 -4.90 12.36
N ARG A 207 -31.77 -5.56 11.29
CA ARG A 207 -32.67 -6.08 10.26
C ARG A 207 -33.04 -7.51 10.61
N LEU A 208 -34.32 -7.71 10.89
CA LEU A 208 -34.91 -9.02 11.16
C LEU A 208 -35.51 -9.58 9.88
N ARG A 209 -35.40 -10.90 9.69
CA ARG A 209 -36.03 -11.63 8.59
C ARG A 209 -36.83 -12.80 9.15
N ASN A 210 -38.06 -12.95 8.65
CA ASN A 210 -38.81 -14.18 8.84
C ASN A 210 -38.48 -15.18 7.73
N LEU A 211 -37.82 -16.28 8.09
CA LEU A 211 -37.47 -17.38 7.20
C LEU A 211 -38.64 -18.35 6.99
N ASP A 212 -39.71 -18.28 7.79
CA ASP A 212 -40.94 -19.06 7.58
C ASP A 212 -41.88 -18.34 6.59
N GLY A 213 -42.75 -19.12 5.94
CA GLY A 213 -43.78 -18.60 5.05
C GLY A 213 -45.03 -18.09 5.78
N ARG A 214 -45.16 -18.37 7.07
CA ARG A 214 -46.26 -17.92 7.94
C ARG A 214 -45.88 -16.65 8.68
N GLN A 215 -46.88 -15.90 9.12
CA GLN A 215 -46.65 -14.80 10.07
C GLN A 215 -46.02 -15.34 11.35
N MET A 216 -45.03 -14.60 11.86
CA MET A 216 -44.33 -14.90 13.10
C MET A 216 -44.41 -13.72 14.04
N ASP A 217 -45.02 -13.95 15.19
CA ASP A 217 -45.00 -13.03 16.32
C ASP A 217 -43.85 -13.44 17.24
N GLY A 218 -43.18 -12.46 17.83
CA GLY A 218 -42.02 -12.71 18.68
C GLY A 218 -41.52 -11.47 19.39
N GLU A 219 -40.31 -11.58 19.92
CA GLU A 219 -39.63 -10.51 20.63
C GLU A 219 -38.17 -10.46 20.23
N VAL A 220 -37.61 -9.25 20.18
CA VAL A 220 -36.17 -9.00 20.08
C VAL A 220 -35.67 -8.37 21.38
N GLU A 221 -34.66 -8.97 21.99
CA GLU A 221 -33.98 -8.47 23.19
C GLU A 221 -32.56 -8.02 22.83
N LEU A 222 -32.25 -6.77 23.12
CA LEU A 222 -30.89 -6.22 23.11
C LEU A 222 -30.34 -6.27 24.53
N ALA A 223 -29.23 -6.97 24.72
CA ALA A 223 -28.50 -7.06 25.98
C ALA A 223 -27.08 -6.51 25.83
N VAL A 224 -26.66 -5.68 26.79
CA VAL A 224 -25.28 -5.18 26.88
C VAL A 224 -24.72 -5.55 28.25
N PRO A 225 -23.83 -6.55 28.33
CA PRO A 225 -23.13 -6.87 29.56
C PRO A 225 -22.28 -5.70 30.04
N VAL A 226 -22.37 -5.36 31.34
CA VAL A 226 -21.58 -4.31 31.97
C VAL A 226 -20.81 -4.90 33.14
N SER A 227 -19.50 -4.67 33.21
CA SER A 227 -18.67 -5.22 34.28
C SER A 227 -19.12 -4.77 35.66
N GLY A 228 -19.34 -5.72 36.58
CA GLY A 228 -19.71 -5.45 37.98
C GLY A 228 -21.15 -4.97 38.20
N ARG A 229 -22.03 -5.10 37.20
CA ARG A 229 -23.47 -4.78 37.29
C ARG A 229 -24.28 -5.79 36.48
N ASP A 230 -25.59 -5.79 36.67
CA ASP A 230 -26.49 -6.56 35.81
C ASP A 230 -26.43 -6.05 34.36
N PRO A 231 -26.54 -6.93 33.35
CA PRO A 231 -26.62 -6.53 31.95
C PRO A 231 -27.78 -5.56 31.72
N LEU A 232 -27.52 -4.51 30.94
CA LEU A 232 -28.58 -3.61 30.48
C LEU A 232 -29.39 -4.35 29.41
N ARG A 233 -30.72 -4.33 29.52
CA ARG A 233 -31.62 -5.05 28.59
C ARG A 233 -32.73 -4.14 28.09
N LEU A 234 -33.08 -4.30 26.82
CA LEU A 234 -34.26 -3.71 26.20
C LEU A 234 -34.95 -4.77 25.35
N ARG A 235 -36.28 -4.84 25.44
CA ARG A 235 -37.11 -5.78 24.70
C ARG A 235 -38.08 -5.03 23.80
N ARG A 236 -38.35 -5.57 22.61
CA ARG A 236 -39.41 -5.09 21.72
C ARG A 236 -40.15 -6.27 21.10
N GLU A 237 -41.46 -6.20 21.08
CA GLU A 237 -42.29 -7.14 20.32
C GLU A 237 -42.16 -6.87 18.81
N VAL A 238 -42.23 -7.92 18.00
CA VAL A 238 -42.13 -7.87 16.54
C VAL A 238 -43.17 -8.79 15.92
N HIS A 239 -43.72 -8.36 14.77
CA HIS A 239 -44.77 -9.07 14.05
C HIS A 239 -44.38 -9.12 12.57
N LEU A 240 -43.79 -10.24 12.15
CA LEU A 240 -43.20 -10.37 10.82
C LEU A 240 -44.09 -11.23 9.92
N GLY A 241 -44.53 -10.67 8.80
CA GLY A 241 -45.17 -11.47 7.74
C GLY A 241 -44.23 -12.58 7.24
N GLY A 242 -44.79 -13.61 6.61
CA GLY A 242 -44.00 -14.69 6.01
C GLY A 242 -43.01 -14.16 4.97
N GLY A 243 -41.72 -14.51 5.09
CA GLY A 243 -40.66 -14.01 4.21
C GLY A 243 -40.33 -12.51 4.37
N ALA A 244 -40.98 -11.80 5.28
CA ALA A 244 -40.82 -10.35 5.42
C ALA A 244 -39.48 -9.97 6.07
N GLU A 245 -39.01 -8.78 5.73
CA GLU A 245 -37.89 -8.10 6.39
C GLU A 245 -38.43 -6.86 7.13
N GLU A 246 -37.94 -6.64 8.36
CA GLU A 246 -38.25 -5.44 9.14
C GLU A 246 -36.98 -4.94 9.84
N THR A 247 -36.76 -3.62 9.83
CA THR A 247 -35.68 -3.00 10.60
C THR A 247 -36.23 -2.45 11.91
N VAL A 248 -35.67 -2.94 13.02
CA VAL A 248 -36.00 -2.47 14.37
C VAL A 248 -34.87 -1.58 14.90
N THR A 249 -35.23 -0.44 15.47
CA THR A 249 -34.29 0.46 16.17
C THR A 249 -34.45 0.32 17.67
N MET A 250 -33.36 0.14 18.41
CA MET A 250 -33.33 -0.04 19.85
C MET A 250 -32.35 0.98 20.46
N ARG A 251 -32.74 1.64 21.55
CA ARG A 251 -31.93 2.69 22.20
C ARG A 251 -31.70 2.38 23.68
N LEU A 252 -30.44 2.33 24.09
CA LEU A 252 -30.02 2.06 25.46
C LEU A 252 -29.11 3.18 25.98
N ALA A 253 -29.34 3.60 27.23
CA ALA A 253 -28.41 4.45 27.95
C ALA A 253 -27.35 3.60 28.66
N LEU A 254 -26.08 3.99 28.54
CA LEU A 254 -24.95 3.35 29.21
C LEU A 254 -24.25 4.37 30.14
N PRO A 255 -24.78 4.60 31.36
CA PRO A 255 -24.16 5.53 32.30
C PRO A 255 -22.75 5.09 32.69
N GLY A 256 -21.81 6.04 32.71
CA GLY A 256 -20.41 5.75 33.03
C GLY A 256 -19.63 5.00 31.94
N ALA A 257 -20.15 4.97 30.70
CA ALA A 257 -19.39 4.48 29.55
C ALA A 257 -18.06 5.23 29.40
N LYS A 258 -17.01 4.50 29.02
CA LYS A 258 -15.67 5.05 28.81
C LYS A 258 -15.39 5.15 27.31
N LYS A 259 -14.63 6.17 26.92
CA LYS A 259 -14.18 6.36 25.54
C LYS A 259 -13.08 5.36 25.20
N TRP A 260 -13.16 4.79 24.00
CA TRP A 260 -12.05 4.14 23.33
C TRP A 260 -11.05 5.19 22.89
N GLU A 261 -9.77 4.93 23.17
CA GLU A 261 -8.68 5.81 22.78
C GLU A 261 -7.71 5.11 21.83
N PRO A 262 -7.11 5.84 20.87
CA PRO A 262 -5.93 5.36 20.16
C PRO A 262 -4.85 4.94 21.17
N TRP A 263 -4.03 3.96 20.80
CA TRP A 263 -3.10 3.29 21.71
C TRP A 263 -2.14 4.24 22.42
N ARG A 264 -1.81 5.36 21.76
CA ARG A 264 -0.93 6.39 22.28
C ARG A 264 -1.53 7.19 23.45
N PHE A 265 -2.85 7.21 23.59
CA PHE A 265 -3.55 8.16 24.45
C PHE A 265 -4.28 7.55 25.64
N GLY A 266 -4.44 6.23 25.68
CA GLY A 266 -5.15 5.60 26.79
C GLY A 266 -5.55 4.18 26.49
N ALA A 267 -6.57 3.72 27.22
CA ALA A 267 -7.11 2.38 27.11
C ALA A 267 -8.15 2.28 25.97
N GLN A 268 -8.46 1.03 25.60
CA GLN A 268 -9.43 0.68 24.58
C GLN A 268 -10.67 -0.01 25.21
N PRO A 269 -11.51 0.67 26.01
CA PRO A 269 -12.76 0.09 26.50
C PRO A 269 -13.65 -0.40 25.36
N MET A 270 -13.79 -1.71 25.25
CA MET A 270 -14.69 -2.37 24.31
C MET A 270 -15.95 -2.85 25.03
N TYR A 271 -17.08 -2.81 24.33
CA TYR A 271 -18.38 -3.26 24.77
C TYR A 271 -18.90 -4.33 23.82
N ARG A 272 -19.88 -5.11 24.27
CA ARG A 272 -20.54 -6.13 23.45
C ARG A 272 -22.05 -5.91 23.48
N ALA A 273 -22.67 -5.86 22.33
CA ALA A 273 -24.10 -5.85 22.16
C ALA A 273 -24.54 -7.24 21.67
N GLU A 274 -25.43 -7.89 22.43
CA GLU A 274 -26.01 -9.18 22.11
C GLU A 274 -27.47 -8.98 21.73
N LEU A 275 -27.88 -9.49 20.58
CA LEU A 275 -29.26 -9.45 20.12
C LEU A 275 -29.81 -10.87 20.06
N VAL A 276 -30.91 -11.10 20.77
CA VAL A 276 -31.59 -12.40 20.83
C VAL A 276 -33.01 -12.23 20.33
N THR A 277 -33.41 -13.00 19.32
CA THR A 277 -34.80 -13.08 18.87
C THR A 277 -35.47 -14.31 19.45
N ARG A 278 -36.73 -14.18 19.86
CA ARG A 278 -37.56 -15.27 20.35
C ARG A 278 -38.89 -15.29 19.61
N THR A 279 -39.45 -16.48 19.40
CA THR A 279 -40.82 -16.65 18.93
C THR A 279 -41.82 -16.36 20.06
N GLY A 280 -43.10 -16.18 19.74
CA GLY A 280 -44.14 -15.83 20.71
C GLY A 280 -44.36 -16.86 21.83
N ASP A 281 -43.90 -18.10 21.66
CA ASP A 281 -43.85 -19.15 22.69
C ASP A 281 -42.60 -19.06 23.60
N GLY A 282 -41.74 -18.06 23.38
CA GLY A 282 -40.53 -17.80 24.17
C GLY A 282 -39.29 -18.60 23.75
N VAL A 283 -39.38 -19.42 22.70
CA VAL A 283 -38.24 -20.20 22.20
C VAL A 283 -37.25 -19.29 21.48
N GLU A 284 -35.95 -19.48 21.75
CA GLU A 284 -34.89 -18.72 21.08
C GLU A 284 -34.82 -19.09 19.59
N SER A 285 -34.94 -18.07 18.75
CA SER A 285 -34.91 -18.20 17.31
C SER A 285 -33.52 -17.89 16.76
N SER A 286 -32.93 -16.76 17.13
CA SER A 286 -31.59 -16.42 16.66
C SER A 286 -30.84 -15.60 17.70
N ARG A 287 -29.51 -15.63 17.60
CA ARG A 287 -28.62 -14.90 18.51
C ARG A 287 -27.40 -14.45 17.75
N VAL A 288 -27.17 -13.15 17.76
CA VAL A 288 -25.97 -12.52 17.20
C VAL A 288 -25.33 -11.63 18.25
N GLU A 289 -24.03 -11.38 18.09
CA GLU A 289 -23.33 -10.41 18.90
C GLU A 289 -22.43 -9.53 18.04
N GLU A 290 -22.24 -8.30 18.49
CA GLU A 290 -21.23 -7.41 17.96
C GLU A 290 -20.45 -6.69 19.05
N THR A 291 -19.18 -6.44 18.78
CA THR A 291 -18.33 -5.59 19.60
C THR A 291 -18.37 -4.16 19.10
N PHE A 292 -18.36 -3.20 20.02
CA PHE A 292 -18.36 -1.78 19.69
C PHE A 292 -17.61 -0.98 20.75
N ALA A 293 -17.33 0.28 20.46
CA ALA A 293 -16.79 1.18 21.45
C ALA A 293 -17.23 2.62 21.24
N PHE A 294 -17.24 3.39 22.32
CA PHE A 294 -17.59 4.80 22.24
C PHE A 294 -16.39 5.64 21.86
N ARG A 295 -16.45 6.32 20.72
CA ARG A 295 -15.40 7.22 20.24
C ARG A 295 -16.04 8.32 19.41
N ALA A 296 -15.57 9.55 19.55
CA ALA A 296 -15.91 10.63 18.62
C ALA A 296 -14.81 10.79 17.58
N LEU A 297 -15.19 10.82 16.31
CA LEU A 297 -14.31 11.16 15.20
C LEU A 297 -14.84 12.42 14.53
N THR A 298 -13.98 13.41 14.34
CA THR A 298 -14.30 14.57 13.49
C THR A 298 -13.18 14.80 12.50
N ALA A 299 -13.55 15.17 11.27
CA ALA A 299 -12.60 15.40 10.20
C ALA A 299 -13.05 16.55 9.31
N ASP A 300 -12.08 17.25 8.73
CA ASP A 300 -12.30 18.19 7.62
C ASP A 300 -11.25 17.88 6.55
N ILE A 301 -11.68 17.19 5.49
CA ILE A 301 -10.82 16.69 4.42
C ILE A 301 -11.27 17.27 3.08
N GLY A 302 -10.32 17.75 2.30
CA GLY A 302 -10.54 18.25 0.95
C GLY A 302 -9.22 18.69 0.29
N PRO A 303 -9.27 19.25 -0.93
CA PRO A 303 -8.08 19.50 -1.75
C PRO A 303 -7.00 20.40 -1.12
N ARG A 304 -7.37 21.21 -0.12
CA ARG A 304 -6.46 22.15 0.57
C ARG A 304 -6.59 22.10 2.10
N ARG A 305 -7.29 21.11 2.62
CA ARG A 305 -7.61 21.00 4.05
C ARG A 305 -7.52 19.56 4.47
N TRP A 306 -6.81 19.32 5.56
CA TRP A 306 -6.80 18.04 6.21
C TRP A 306 -6.83 18.31 7.70
N SER A 307 -7.77 17.71 8.41
CA SER A 307 -7.72 17.60 9.86
C SER A 307 -8.47 16.35 10.28
N LEU A 308 -7.89 15.61 11.22
CA LEU A 308 -8.53 14.45 11.83
C LEU A 308 -8.40 14.56 13.34
N ARG A 309 -9.50 14.40 14.05
CA ARG A 309 -9.56 14.46 15.51
C ARG A 309 -10.23 13.23 16.08
N VAL A 310 -9.61 12.65 17.10
CA VAL A 310 -10.20 11.57 17.90
C VAL A 310 -10.50 12.10 19.29
N ASN A 311 -11.75 11.97 19.72
CA ASN A 311 -12.25 12.50 20.99
C ASN A 311 -11.93 14.00 21.18
N GLY A 312 -11.99 14.78 20.08
CA GLY A 312 -11.69 16.22 20.03
C GLY A 312 -10.22 16.59 19.86
N ARG A 313 -9.30 15.62 19.99
CA ARG A 313 -7.84 15.84 19.94
C ARG A 313 -7.30 15.63 18.52
N PRO A 314 -6.52 16.57 17.96
CA PRO A 314 -5.95 16.42 16.62
C PRO A 314 -4.92 15.31 16.56
N MET A 315 -4.86 14.62 15.43
CA MET A 315 -3.98 13.48 15.19
C MET A 315 -3.04 13.75 14.02
N PHE A 316 -1.74 13.72 14.28
CA PHE A 316 -0.76 13.48 13.23
C PHE A 316 -0.60 11.97 13.08
N LEU A 317 -0.93 11.44 11.91
CA LEU A 317 -0.94 10.00 11.66
C LEU A 317 0.47 9.52 11.27
N ARG A 318 1.21 8.95 12.23
CA ARG A 318 2.41 8.16 11.93
C ARG A 318 1.94 6.79 11.46
N GLY A 319 2.05 6.52 10.17
CA GLY A 319 1.34 5.42 9.54
C GLY A 319 2.24 4.41 8.83
N ALA A 320 1.66 3.27 8.49
CA ALA A 320 2.24 2.32 7.53
C ALA A 320 1.14 1.74 6.64
N CYS A 321 1.44 1.53 5.36
CA CYS A 321 0.61 0.76 4.46
C CYS A 321 0.75 -0.75 4.75
N TYR A 322 -0.36 -1.46 4.70
CA TYR A 322 -0.47 -2.88 4.94
C TYR A 322 -1.18 -3.53 3.74
N ALA A 323 -0.40 -4.13 2.85
CA ALA A 323 -0.91 -4.99 1.80
C ALA A 323 -1.02 -6.43 2.33
N PRO A 324 -2.06 -7.20 1.94
CA PRO A 324 -2.16 -8.60 2.32
C PRO A 324 -1.01 -9.40 1.71
N ALA A 325 -0.63 -10.51 2.36
CA ALA A 325 0.08 -11.56 1.65
C ALA A 325 -0.78 -12.07 0.47
N TYR A 326 -0.15 -12.63 -0.56
CA TYR A 326 -0.88 -13.21 -1.70
C TYR A 326 -1.94 -14.27 -1.28
N ARG A 327 -1.79 -14.85 -0.09
CA ARG A 327 -2.71 -15.82 0.54
C ARG A 327 -3.36 -15.24 1.79
N LEU A 328 -4.66 -14.93 1.73
CA LEU A 328 -5.41 -14.42 2.88
C LEU A 328 -5.66 -15.48 3.95
N ASP A 329 -5.75 -16.75 3.56
CA ASP A 329 -5.94 -17.86 4.49
C ASP A 329 -4.71 -18.13 5.37
N GLU A 330 -3.54 -17.60 5.02
CA GLU A 330 -2.33 -17.62 5.85
C GLU A 330 -2.27 -16.48 6.89
N LEU A 331 -3.09 -15.44 6.72
CA LEU A 331 -3.19 -14.31 7.65
C LEU A 331 -4.12 -14.65 8.83
N ASN A 332 -3.61 -15.48 9.74
CA ASN A 332 -4.32 -15.84 10.97
C ASN A 332 -4.15 -14.77 12.08
N ALA A 333 -4.95 -14.88 13.14
CA ALA A 333 -4.95 -13.94 14.27
C ALA A 333 -3.59 -13.80 14.96
N VAL A 334 -2.76 -14.84 15.02
CA VAL A 334 -1.43 -14.79 15.65
C VAL A 334 -0.49 -13.94 14.82
N THR A 335 -0.45 -14.18 13.51
CA THR A 335 0.34 -13.41 12.56
C THR A 335 -0.06 -11.94 12.56
N LEU A 336 -1.37 -11.66 12.49
CA LEU A 336 -1.90 -10.30 12.49
C LEU A 336 -1.59 -9.56 13.81
N ALA A 337 -1.72 -10.23 14.95
CA ALA A 337 -1.38 -9.66 16.25
C ALA A 337 0.13 -9.33 16.34
N ALA A 338 0.99 -10.19 15.81
CA ALA A 338 2.43 -9.94 15.75
C ALA A 338 2.77 -8.73 14.87
N ASP A 339 2.16 -8.62 13.69
CA ASP A 339 2.36 -7.49 12.78
C ASP A 339 1.91 -6.16 13.43
N ILE A 340 0.74 -6.14 14.09
CA ILE A 340 0.24 -4.97 14.84
C ILE A 340 1.17 -4.62 16.01
N ALA A 341 1.71 -5.62 16.71
CA ALA A 341 2.66 -5.39 17.81
C ALA A 341 3.97 -4.75 17.30
N VAL A 342 4.48 -5.19 16.15
CA VAL A 342 5.64 -4.57 15.51
C VAL A 342 5.34 -3.13 15.11
N ALA A 343 4.16 -2.87 14.51
CA ALA A 343 3.73 -1.51 14.16
C ALA A 343 3.73 -0.59 15.39
N LYS A 344 3.13 -1.02 16.51
CA LYS A 344 3.12 -0.25 17.77
C LYS A 344 4.53 -0.01 18.31
N LYS A 345 5.40 -1.03 18.28
CA LYS A 345 6.80 -0.90 18.71
C LYS A 345 7.57 0.11 17.83
N ALA A 346 7.22 0.20 16.56
CA ALA A 346 7.75 1.18 15.61
C ALA A 346 7.04 2.55 15.69
N ASN A 347 6.23 2.80 16.73
CA ASN A 347 5.47 4.03 16.96
C ASN A 347 4.43 4.36 15.87
N VAL A 348 3.93 3.35 15.14
CA VAL A 348 2.83 3.51 14.17
C VAL A 348 1.50 3.64 14.91
N ASP A 349 0.69 4.65 14.54
CA ASP A 349 -0.65 4.91 15.08
C ASP A 349 -1.78 4.48 14.14
N ALA A 350 -1.48 4.33 12.85
CA ALA A 350 -2.47 3.96 11.85
C ALA A 350 -1.91 3.00 10.79
N LEU A 351 -2.74 2.04 10.37
CA LEU A 351 -2.49 1.18 9.22
C LEU A 351 -3.43 1.55 8.08
N ARG A 352 -2.90 1.67 6.86
CA ARG A 352 -3.73 1.77 5.65
C ARG A 352 -3.80 0.40 5.00
N VAL A 353 -4.99 -0.19 4.92
CA VAL A 353 -5.21 -1.45 4.21
C VAL A 353 -5.34 -1.12 2.72
N VAL A 354 -4.30 -1.46 1.96
CA VAL A 354 -4.17 -1.04 0.55
C VAL A 354 -5.04 -1.92 -0.34
N ALA A 355 -6.02 -1.32 -1.02
CA ALA A 355 -6.93 -1.92 -2.00
C ALA A 355 -7.33 -3.40 -1.71
N ASN A 356 -7.70 -3.69 -0.47
CA ASN A 356 -8.06 -5.04 -0.03
C ASN A 356 -8.94 -5.04 1.23
N VAL A 357 -9.63 -6.14 1.52
CA VAL A 357 -10.36 -6.37 2.77
C VAL A 357 -9.75 -7.57 3.47
N LEU A 358 -9.19 -7.34 4.66
CA LEU A 358 -8.48 -8.35 5.43
C LEU A 358 -9.44 -9.26 6.21
N PRO A 359 -8.96 -10.40 6.76
CA PRO A 359 -9.77 -11.22 7.66
C PRO A 359 -10.30 -10.40 8.86
N ARG A 360 -11.52 -10.71 9.31
CA ARG A 360 -12.19 -9.99 10.42
C ARG A 360 -11.34 -9.85 11.69
N ASP A 361 -10.47 -10.82 11.95
CA ASP A 361 -9.53 -10.78 13.08
C ASP A 361 -8.59 -9.57 13.04
N PHE A 362 -8.19 -9.09 11.87
CA PHE A 362 -7.37 -7.89 11.75
C PHE A 362 -8.05 -6.68 12.38
N TYR A 363 -9.32 -6.43 12.04
CA TYR A 363 -10.06 -5.27 12.53
C TYR A 363 -10.36 -5.37 14.03
N ARG A 364 -10.71 -6.57 14.52
CA ARG A 364 -10.88 -6.82 15.95
C ARG A 364 -9.58 -6.56 16.72
N LEU A 365 -8.45 -7.07 16.21
CA LEU A 365 -7.14 -6.85 16.83
C LEU A 365 -6.72 -5.38 16.75
N ALA A 366 -7.05 -4.67 15.67
CA ALA A 366 -6.81 -3.23 15.55
C ALA A 366 -7.62 -2.43 16.58
N ASP A 367 -8.89 -2.77 16.79
CA ASP A 367 -9.74 -2.18 17.83
C ASP A 367 -9.14 -2.38 19.23
N GLU A 368 -8.81 -3.63 19.57
CA GLU A 368 -8.22 -4.00 20.86
C GLU A 368 -6.86 -3.33 21.08
N ALA A 369 -6.06 -3.20 20.01
CA ALA A 369 -4.73 -2.63 20.09
C ALA A 369 -4.71 -1.10 20.14
N GLY A 370 -5.81 -0.42 19.80
CA GLY A 370 -5.87 1.04 19.70
C GLY A 370 -5.28 1.58 18.38
N MET A 371 -5.21 0.75 17.33
CA MET A 371 -4.63 1.08 16.03
C MET A 371 -5.72 1.65 15.12
N LEU A 372 -5.49 2.83 14.54
CA LEU A 372 -6.43 3.39 13.55
C LEU A 372 -6.27 2.69 12.20
N VAL A 373 -7.34 2.61 11.43
CA VAL A 373 -7.35 1.97 10.10
C VAL A 373 -7.91 2.92 9.04
N LEU A 374 -7.14 3.12 7.97
CA LEU A 374 -7.61 3.69 6.71
C LEU A 374 -7.95 2.52 5.79
N GLN A 375 -9.22 2.38 5.42
CA GLN A 375 -9.73 1.19 4.73
C GLN A 375 -10.07 1.53 3.28
N ASP A 376 -9.32 0.94 2.36
CA ASP A 376 -9.59 1.02 0.92
C ASP A 376 -10.67 0.00 0.51
N LEU A 377 -11.55 0.36 -0.42
CA LEU A 377 -12.28 -0.61 -1.23
C LEU A 377 -11.26 -1.38 -2.10
N PRO A 378 -11.49 -2.65 -2.49
CA PRO A 378 -10.56 -3.40 -3.33
C PRO A 378 -10.58 -2.95 -4.80
N LEU A 379 -10.27 -1.68 -5.03
CA LEU A 379 -10.05 -1.02 -6.31
C LEU A 379 -8.65 -0.42 -6.33
N THR A 380 -7.88 -0.71 -7.38
CA THR A 380 -6.57 -0.11 -7.63
C THR A 380 -6.34 0.07 -9.14
N GLY A 381 -5.70 1.17 -9.52
CA GLY A 381 -5.31 1.45 -10.90
C GLY A 381 -6.49 1.64 -11.86
N THR A 382 -6.33 1.19 -13.11
CA THR A 382 -7.32 1.41 -14.17
C THR A 382 -8.31 0.25 -14.26
N TYR A 383 -9.60 0.57 -14.36
CA TYR A 383 -10.66 -0.38 -14.74
C TYR A 383 -11.29 0.00 -16.08
N VAL A 384 -11.81 -1.00 -16.79
CA VAL A 384 -12.69 -0.86 -17.97
C VAL A 384 -12.11 -0.02 -19.12
N TYR A 385 -10.80 -0.11 -19.36
CA TYR A 385 -10.15 0.49 -20.54
C TYR A 385 -10.65 -0.17 -21.84
N HIS A 386 -11.12 0.65 -22.80
CA HIS A 386 -11.75 0.20 -24.05
C HIS A 386 -12.90 -0.83 -23.88
N ALA A 387 -13.58 -0.81 -22.74
CA ALA A 387 -14.63 -1.78 -22.43
C ALA A 387 -15.95 -1.49 -23.16
N ARG A 388 -16.75 -2.55 -23.35
CA ARG A 388 -18.14 -2.45 -23.82
C ARG A 388 -19.06 -1.94 -22.71
N GLY A 389 -20.23 -1.43 -23.09
CA GLY A 389 -21.17 -0.84 -22.13
C GLY A 389 -21.72 -1.81 -21.06
N ASP A 390 -21.80 -3.11 -21.37
CA ASP A 390 -22.16 -4.16 -20.41
C ASP A 390 -21.04 -4.44 -19.40
N GLU A 391 -19.78 -4.44 -19.83
CA GLU A 391 -18.62 -4.61 -18.96
C GLU A 391 -18.47 -3.45 -17.98
N ALA A 392 -18.67 -2.22 -18.45
CA ALA A 392 -18.69 -1.02 -17.59
C ALA A 392 -19.81 -1.10 -16.54
N ARG A 393 -21.04 -1.48 -16.95
CA ARG A 393 -22.16 -1.66 -16.01
C ARG A 393 -21.89 -2.75 -14.98
N PHE A 394 -21.25 -3.85 -15.39
CA PHE A 394 -20.86 -4.91 -14.47
C PHE A 394 -19.89 -4.39 -13.41
N PHE A 395 -18.82 -3.72 -13.83
CA PHE A 395 -17.82 -3.13 -12.93
C PHE A 395 -18.46 -2.19 -11.90
N GLU A 396 -19.28 -1.22 -12.35
CA GLU A 396 -19.97 -0.29 -11.44
C GLU A 396 -20.89 -1.00 -10.46
N THR A 397 -21.68 -1.97 -10.94
CA THR A 397 -22.61 -2.73 -10.09
C THR A 397 -21.85 -3.52 -9.03
N ALA A 398 -20.76 -4.18 -9.44
CA ALA A 398 -19.91 -4.96 -8.56
C ALA A 398 -19.23 -4.07 -7.51
N ALA A 399 -18.70 -2.90 -7.89
CA ALA A 399 -18.07 -1.96 -6.97
C ALA A 399 -19.07 -1.45 -5.91
N ARG A 400 -20.30 -1.09 -6.31
CA ARG A 400 -21.37 -0.67 -5.38
C ARG A 400 -21.79 -1.76 -4.42
N GLN A 401 -21.96 -2.97 -4.93
CA GLN A 401 -22.36 -4.10 -4.10
C GLN A 401 -21.28 -4.40 -3.06
N GLN A 402 -20.02 -4.53 -3.49
CA GLN A 402 -18.92 -4.81 -2.57
C GLN A 402 -18.70 -3.68 -1.55
N GLN A 403 -18.88 -2.42 -1.94
CA GLN A 403 -18.87 -1.31 -1.00
C GLN A 403 -19.91 -1.48 0.10
N ALA A 404 -21.17 -1.75 -0.27
CA ALA A 404 -22.25 -1.89 0.71
C ALA A 404 -21.98 -3.06 1.68
N GLU A 405 -21.50 -4.20 1.16
CA GLU A 405 -21.12 -5.36 1.96
C GLU A 405 -19.95 -5.04 2.91
N MET A 406 -18.90 -4.36 2.41
CA MET A 406 -17.73 -3.97 3.19
C MET A 406 -18.11 -3.03 4.33
N VAL A 407 -18.89 -1.97 4.06
CA VAL A 407 -19.33 -1.04 5.11
C VAL A 407 -20.18 -1.78 6.14
N ALA A 408 -21.12 -2.61 5.71
CA ALA A 408 -21.97 -3.34 6.63
C ALA A 408 -21.19 -4.30 7.55
N MET A 409 -20.09 -4.89 7.07
CA MET A 409 -19.20 -5.72 7.88
C MET A 409 -18.33 -4.90 8.84
N LEU A 410 -17.87 -3.74 8.41
CA LEU A 410 -16.76 -3.04 9.06
C LEU A 410 -17.16 -1.80 9.88
N GLN A 411 -18.36 -1.25 9.67
CA GLN A 411 -18.85 -0.02 10.32
C GLN A 411 -18.81 -0.04 11.86
N ASN A 412 -18.93 -1.23 12.47
CA ASN A 412 -18.97 -1.40 13.92
C ASN A 412 -17.58 -1.33 14.57
N HIS A 413 -16.49 -1.40 13.78
CA HIS A 413 -15.11 -1.38 14.28
C HIS A 413 -14.65 0.06 14.61
N PRO A 414 -14.38 0.41 15.89
CA PRO A 414 -13.92 1.76 16.27
C PRO A 414 -12.56 2.15 15.67
N SER A 415 -11.72 1.18 15.28
CA SER A 415 -10.42 1.42 14.63
C SER A 415 -10.55 2.09 13.27
N ILE A 416 -11.60 1.81 12.49
CA ILE A 416 -11.78 2.42 11.16
C ILE A 416 -11.92 3.94 11.31
N ALA A 417 -11.07 4.67 10.62
CA ALA A 417 -10.96 6.12 10.70
C ALA A 417 -11.31 6.83 9.39
N VAL A 418 -11.02 6.22 8.23
CA VAL A 418 -11.32 6.81 6.92
C VAL A 418 -11.68 5.70 5.94
N TRP A 419 -12.69 5.94 5.10
CA TRP A 419 -13.00 5.12 3.94
C TRP A 419 -12.33 5.68 2.67
N ILE A 420 -11.70 4.82 1.88
CA ILE A 420 -11.03 5.20 0.64
C ILE A 420 -11.65 4.41 -0.50
N ALA A 421 -12.17 5.07 -1.54
CA ALA A 421 -12.86 4.37 -2.62
C ALA A 421 -11.93 3.71 -3.64
N HIS A 422 -10.79 4.32 -3.95
CA HIS A 422 -9.90 3.80 -5.00
C HIS A 422 -8.44 4.13 -4.69
N ASP A 423 -7.55 3.14 -4.79
CA ASP A 423 -6.11 3.37 -4.78
C ASP A 423 -5.60 3.74 -6.18
N ASN A 424 -4.91 4.86 -6.34
CA ASN A 424 -4.20 5.21 -7.58
C ASN A 424 -5.01 5.16 -8.90
N PRO A 425 -6.25 5.68 -8.99
CA PRO A 425 -7.03 5.60 -10.22
C PRO A 425 -6.43 6.41 -11.39
N PRO A 426 -6.87 6.15 -12.63
CA PRO A 426 -6.29 6.76 -13.85
C PRO A 426 -6.57 8.26 -13.99
N TRP A 427 -7.49 8.84 -13.21
CA TRP A 427 -7.77 10.27 -13.27
C TRP A 427 -6.84 11.12 -12.40
N LEU A 428 -5.96 10.50 -11.60
CA LEU A 428 -4.89 11.22 -10.92
C LEU A 428 -3.88 11.76 -11.92
N ALA A 429 -3.34 12.95 -11.64
CA ALA A 429 -2.35 13.59 -12.50
C ALA A 429 -1.05 12.79 -12.65
N THR A 430 -0.74 11.89 -11.72
CA THR A 430 0.40 10.97 -11.79
C THR A 430 0.13 9.75 -12.68
N ASN A 431 -1.14 9.45 -12.98
CA ASN A 431 -1.59 8.21 -13.59
C ASN A 431 -2.43 8.42 -14.86
N PHE A 432 -2.51 9.66 -15.38
CA PHE A 432 -3.36 9.98 -16.53
C PHE A 432 -3.00 9.22 -17.82
N ASP A 433 -1.74 8.80 -17.96
CA ASP A 433 -1.26 7.98 -19.07
C ASP A 433 -1.76 6.52 -19.01
N LEU A 434 -2.39 6.10 -17.91
CA LEU A 434 -2.90 4.73 -17.71
C LEU A 434 -4.31 4.50 -18.28
N GLY A 435 -4.99 5.53 -18.79
CA GLY A 435 -6.37 5.44 -19.25
C GLY A 435 -6.67 6.24 -20.51
N ASP A 436 -7.72 5.85 -21.24
CA ASP A 436 -8.28 6.66 -22.31
C ASP A 436 -9.25 7.68 -21.70
N VAL A 437 -9.68 8.67 -22.49
CA VAL A 437 -10.59 9.73 -21.98
C VAL A 437 -11.90 9.15 -21.42
N HIS A 438 -12.41 8.05 -21.97
CA HIS A 438 -13.61 7.40 -21.49
C HIS A 438 -13.36 6.67 -20.17
N SER A 439 -12.30 5.85 -20.06
CA SER A 439 -11.98 5.12 -18.83
C SER A 439 -11.64 6.06 -17.69
N VAL A 440 -10.90 7.15 -17.95
CA VAL A 440 -10.60 8.21 -16.96
C VAL A 440 -11.90 8.82 -16.41
N ARG A 441 -12.83 9.21 -17.28
CA ARG A 441 -14.13 9.79 -16.88
C ARG A 441 -15.00 8.79 -16.12
N GLN A 442 -15.02 7.54 -16.58
CA GLN A 442 -15.81 6.47 -15.99
C GLN A 442 -15.35 6.16 -14.56
N ASN A 443 -14.03 5.96 -14.37
CA ASN A 443 -13.43 5.73 -13.05
C ASN A 443 -13.66 6.95 -12.14
N HIS A 444 -13.44 8.17 -12.62
CA HIS A 444 -13.71 9.37 -11.82
C HIS A 444 -15.19 9.45 -11.37
N SER A 445 -16.14 9.15 -12.26
CA SER A 445 -17.57 9.21 -11.93
C SER A 445 -17.95 8.20 -10.85
N ILE A 446 -17.52 6.94 -10.99
CA ILE A 446 -17.83 5.90 -10.00
C ILE A 446 -17.16 6.21 -8.65
N ASP A 447 -15.91 6.69 -8.65
CA ASP A 447 -15.16 6.97 -7.42
C ASP A 447 -15.80 8.11 -6.59
N GLN A 448 -16.32 9.15 -7.25
CA GLN A 448 -17.06 10.22 -6.57
C GLN A 448 -18.39 9.71 -6.00
N GLU A 449 -19.08 8.82 -6.71
CA GLU A 449 -20.31 8.23 -6.21
C GLU A 449 -20.06 7.27 -5.05
N LEU A 450 -19.01 6.46 -5.11
CA LEU A 450 -18.57 5.60 -4.03
C LEU A 450 -18.22 6.45 -2.80
N LYS A 451 -17.47 7.54 -2.93
CA LYS A 451 -17.21 8.48 -1.82
C LYS A 451 -18.52 8.95 -1.16
N ALA A 452 -19.48 9.45 -1.95
CA ALA A 452 -20.76 9.92 -1.43
C ALA A 452 -21.59 8.80 -0.80
N ALA A 453 -21.50 7.58 -1.33
CA ALA A 453 -22.16 6.40 -0.78
C ALA A 453 -21.53 5.97 0.55
N PHE A 454 -20.20 6.04 0.73
CA PHE A 454 -19.57 5.80 2.03
C PHE A 454 -20.10 6.76 3.09
N GLU A 455 -20.14 8.06 2.80
CA GLU A 455 -20.65 9.09 3.72
C GLU A 455 -22.13 8.91 4.08
N ARG A 456 -22.91 8.29 3.18
CA ARG A 456 -24.31 7.93 3.44
C ARG A 456 -24.47 6.64 4.24
N LEU A 457 -23.69 5.61 3.91
CA LEU A 457 -23.76 4.29 4.56
C LEU A 457 -23.18 4.33 5.97
N ASP A 458 -22.13 5.11 6.19
CA ASP A 458 -21.49 5.32 7.49
C ASP A 458 -21.17 6.81 7.71
N PRO A 459 -22.14 7.61 8.18
CA PRO A 459 -21.95 9.05 8.40
C PRO A 459 -21.03 9.36 9.59
N SER A 460 -20.56 8.35 10.33
CA SER A 460 -19.69 8.57 11.50
C SER A 460 -18.21 8.73 11.12
N ARG A 461 -17.85 8.54 9.84
CA ARG A 461 -16.48 8.58 9.34
C ARG A 461 -16.39 9.36 8.02
N PRO A 462 -15.27 10.05 7.77
CA PRO A 462 -15.02 10.67 6.47
C PRO A 462 -14.70 9.62 5.40
N ALA A 463 -14.90 10.01 4.13
CA ALA A 463 -14.46 9.25 2.97
C ALA A 463 -13.70 10.12 1.96
N ILE A 464 -12.80 9.51 1.20
CA ILE A 464 -12.13 10.13 0.05
C ILE A 464 -12.36 9.29 -1.21
N ALA A 465 -12.44 9.96 -2.37
CA ALA A 465 -12.70 9.29 -3.65
C ALA A 465 -11.48 8.49 -4.13
N ALA A 466 -10.27 8.97 -3.84
CA ALA A 466 -9.06 8.24 -4.13
C ALA A 466 -7.95 8.53 -3.14
N SER A 467 -7.10 7.53 -2.91
CA SER A 467 -5.78 7.76 -2.34
C SER A 467 -4.82 8.22 -3.45
N GLY A 468 -4.08 9.30 -3.19
CA GLY A 468 -3.23 9.98 -4.18
C GLY A 468 -3.87 11.23 -4.79
N ASP A 469 -5.08 11.60 -4.37
CA ASP A 469 -5.79 12.84 -4.77
C ASP A 469 -5.59 13.97 -3.75
N VAL A 470 -6.33 13.91 -2.64
CA VAL A 470 -6.24 14.88 -1.53
C VAL A 470 -5.06 14.59 -0.59
N ASP A 471 -4.69 13.32 -0.51
CA ASP A 471 -3.45 12.78 0.05
C ASP A 471 -2.45 12.49 -1.08
N LEU A 472 -1.16 12.35 -0.75
CA LEU A 472 -0.09 12.18 -1.71
C LEU A 472 0.60 10.82 -1.56
N HIS A 473 0.85 10.14 -2.67
CA HIS A 473 1.83 9.06 -2.77
C HIS A 473 3.17 9.65 -3.18
N LEU A 474 4.08 9.76 -2.22
CA LEU A 474 5.36 10.43 -2.40
C LEU A 474 6.41 9.45 -2.94
N THR A 475 6.62 9.48 -4.25
CA THR A 475 7.56 8.63 -5.00
C THR A 475 8.97 9.23 -5.14
N LEU A 476 9.20 10.42 -4.56
CA LEU A 476 10.47 11.14 -4.64
C LEU A 476 11.61 10.35 -3.99
N GLY A 477 12.72 10.21 -4.71
CA GLY A 477 13.86 9.40 -4.27
C GLY A 477 13.70 7.91 -4.59
N TRP A 478 12.63 7.48 -5.25
CA TRP A 478 12.52 6.11 -5.74
C TRP A 478 12.12 5.98 -7.20
N SER A 479 10.88 6.33 -7.54
CA SER A 479 10.40 6.31 -8.94
C SER A 479 10.58 7.69 -9.60
N ASP A 480 10.58 8.76 -8.80
CA ASP A 480 10.67 10.13 -9.29
C ASP A 480 11.76 10.96 -8.61
N GLY A 481 12.19 12.04 -9.28
CA GLY A 481 13.03 13.09 -8.73
C GLY A 481 14.34 12.60 -8.12
N SER A 482 14.82 13.28 -7.09
CA SER A 482 15.90 12.85 -6.21
C SER A 482 15.41 12.89 -4.76
N TRP A 483 16.04 12.15 -3.85
CA TRP A 483 15.68 12.20 -2.43
C TRP A 483 15.79 13.63 -1.86
N ARG A 484 16.66 14.49 -2.42
CA ARG A 484 16.76 15.90 -1.99
C ARG A 484 15.49 16.70 -2.29
N ASP A 485 14.71 16.28 -3.28
CA ASP A 485 13.54 17.05 -3.73
C ASP A 485 12.41 16.94 -2.70
N ILE A 486 12.48 15.95 -1.79
CA ILE A 486 11.63 15.86 -0.60
C ILE A 486 11.71 17.15 0.23
N ALA A 487 12.89 17.76 0.33
CA ALA A 487 13.09 19.02 1.06
C ALA A 487 12.20 20.18 0.54
N ARG A 488 11.62 20.04 -0.66
CA ARG A 488 10.86 21.07 -1.37
C ARG A 488 9.36 20.82 -1.39
N VAL A 489 8.89 19.70 -0.84
CA VAL A 489 7.45 19.37 -0.83
C VAL A 489 6.83 19.61 0.54
N GLU A 490 5.60 20.10 0.55
CA GLU A 490 4.83 20.37 1.76
C GLU A 490 3.40 19.83 1.60
N PRO A 491 3.24 18.49 1.58
CA PRO A 491 1.94 17.86 1.38
C PRO A 491 1.06 17.92 2.63
N LEU A 492 -0.26 17.91 2.43
CA LEU A 492 -1.26 17.84 3.51
C LEU A 492 -1.23 16.52 4.25
N MET A 493 -1.07 15.43 3.51
CA MET A 493 -1.11 14.06 4.00
C MET A 493 -0.31 13.20 3.03
N VAL A 494 0.62 12.39 3.54
CA VAL A 494 1.34 11.40 2.73
C VAL A 494 0.88 10.01 3.13
N SER A 495 0.13 9.36 2.26
CA SER A 495 -0.46 8.04 2.48
C SER A 495 0.37 6.88 1.91
N ALA A 496 1.48 7.18 1.22
CA ALA A 496 2.50 6.22 0.84
C ALA A 496 3.83 6.94 0.57
N PHE A 497 4.95 6.44 1.10
CA PHE A 497 6.31 6.82 0.71
C PHE A 497 7.29 5.68 0.99
N GLY A 498 8.37 5.57 0.21
CA GLY A 498 9.39 4.56 0.46
C GLY A 498 10.29 4.27 -0.74
N ALA A 499 11.14 3.26 -0.56
CA ALA A 499 12.01 2.68 -1.58
C ALA A 499 12.09 1.16 -1.37
N GLN A 500 12.44 0.42 -2.42
CA GLN A 500 12.73 -1.00 -2.25
C GLN A 500 14.09 -1.24 -1.61
N SER A 501 14.24 -2.42 -1.02
CA SER A 501 15.54 -2.99 -0.65
C SER A 501 15.51 -4.52 -0.78
N LEU A 502 16.69 -5.13 -0.87
CA LEU A 502 16.83 -6.58 -0.84
C LEU A 502 16.53 -7.11 0.57
N PRO A 503 16.02 -8.34 0.68
CA PRO A 503 15.95 -9.02 1.98
C PRO A 503 17.36 -9.24 2.54
N SER A 504 17.44 -9.42 3.86
CA SER A 504 18.69 -9.81 4.52
C SER A 504 19.17 -11.15 3.98
N THR A 505 20.48 -11.37 3.91
CA THR A 505 21.08 -12.57 3.28
C THR A 505 20.72 -13.87 3.98
N ASP A 506 20.33 -13.82 5.25
CA ASP A 506 19.88 -14.93 6.06
C ASP A 506 18.36 -15.21 5.95
N SER A 507 17.62 -14.39 5.20
CA SER A 507 16.16 -14.49 5.05
C SER A 507 15.75 -15.70 4.21
N SER A 508 14.65 -16.36 4.59
CA SER A 508 14.04 -17.40 3.77
C SER A 508 13.37 -16.86 2.50
N ALA A 509 13.21 -15.54 2.36
CA ALA A 509 12.69 -14.93 1.13
C ALA A 509 13.54 -15.31 -0.10
N TRP A 510 14.84 -15.57 0.09
CA TRP A 510 15.75 -16.02 -0.97
C TRP A 510 15.34 -17.33 -1.63
N ALA A 511 14.52 -18.18 -0.98
CA ALA A 511 13.99 -19.38 -1.60
C ALA A 511 13.12 -19.08 -2.84
N GLY A 512 12.44 -17.93 -2.86
CA GLY A 512 11.64 -17.47 -4.00
C GLY A 512 12.40 -16.58 -4.99
N VAL A 513 13.44 -15.86 -4.52
CA VAL A 513 14.23 -14.91 -5.32
C VAL A 513 15.39 -15.58 -6.05
N GLY A 514 16.07 -16.53 -5.40
CA GLY A 514 17.36 -17.08 -5.79
C GLY A 514 18.54 -16.30 -5.21
N ASP A 515 19.41 -16.99 -4.45
CA ASP A 515 20.58 -16.44 -3.74
C ASP A 515 21.91 -16.59 -4.50
N ARG A 516 21.86 -17.04 -5.75
CA ARG A 516 23.06 -17.25 -6.57
C ARG A 516 23.83 -15.94 -6.73
N TRP A 517 25.14 -15.99 -6.51
CA TRP A 517 26.04 -14.86 -6.70
C TRP A 517 27.37 -15.31 -7.35
N PRO A 518 27.94 -14.56 -8.31
CA PRO A 518 27.40 -13.34 -8.92
C PRO A 518 26.20 -13.62 -9.81
N VAL A 519 25.49 -12.55 -10.15
CA VAL A 519 24.24 -12.57 -10.91
C VAL A 519 24.26 -11.45 -11.96
N ALA A 520 23.53 -11.62 -13.07
CA ALA A 520 23.43 -10.59 -14.09
C ALA A 520 22.68 -9.35 -13.57
N ASP A 521 23.02 -8.17 -14.10
CA ASP A 521 22.41 -6.90 -13.66
C ASP A 521 20.90 -6.80 -13.93
N ASP A 522 20.40 -7.62 -14.84
CA ASP A 522 19.01 -7.73 -15.24
C ASP A 522 18.44 -9.14 -15.03
N GLU A 523 19.01 -9.90 -14.09
CA GLU A 523 18.64 -11.28 -13.80
C GLU A 523 17.12 -11.48 -13.81
N PRO A 524 16.59 -12.30 -14.74
CA PRO A 524 15.17 -12.53 -14.86
C PRO A 524 14.53 -12.98 -13.56
N ALA A 525 15.13 -13.92 -12.81
CA ALA A 525 14.55 -14.39 -11.55
C ALA A 525 14.34 -13.26 -10.53
N TRP A 526 15.29 -12.33 -10.44
CA TRP A 526 15.18 -11.16 -9.55
C TRP A 526 14.16 -10.15 -10.07
N ARG A 527 14.11 -9.91 -11.39
CA ARG A 527 13.06 -9.08 -12.01
C ARG A 527 11.67 -9.67 -11.86
N HIS A 528 11.56 -10.99 -11.75
CA HIS A 528 10.33 -11.70 -11.41
C HIS A 528 10.13 -11.84 -9.90
N ALA A 529 10.99 -11.24 -9.09
CA ALA A 529 10.86 -11.16 -7.64
C ALA A 529 10.86 -9.70 -7.14
N GLY A 530 10.52 -8.73 -7.99
CA GLY A 530 10.28 -7.33 -7.61
C GLY A 530 11.45 -6.39 -7.91
N PHE A 531 12.58 -6.89 -8.41
CA PHE A 531 13.77 -6.07 -8.64
C PHE A 531 13.56 -5.02 -9.73
N GLN A 532 13.82 -3.75 -9.39
CA GLN A 532 13.69 -2.59 -10.29
C GLN A 532 15.08 -2.02 -10.67
N PRO A 533 15.84 -2.66 -11.58
CA PRO A 533 17.26 -2.32 -11.83
C PRO A 533 17.48 -0.85 -12.21
N VAL A 534 16.56 -0.26 -12.98
CA VAL A 534 16.63 1.14 -13.42
C VAL A 534 16.62 2.09 -12.22
N ASN A 535 15.66 1.93 -11.30
CA ASN A 535 15.55 2.77 -10.11
C ASN A 535 16.81 2.65 -9.25
N TRP A 536 17.29 1.43 -9.01
CA TRP A 536 18.49 1.17 -8.20
C TRP A 536 19.76 1.82 -8.76
N ALA A 537 19.94 1.73 -10.08
CA ALA A 537 21.00 2.40 -10.81
C ALA A 537 20.90 3.93 -10.67
N GLU A 538 19.71 4.49 -10.86
CA GLU A 538 19.47 5.94 -10.79
C GLU A 538 19.68 6.53 -9.39
N ARG A 539 19.31 5.78 -8.34
CA ARG A 539 19.48 6.21 -6.94
C ARG A 539 20.92 6.11 -6.44
N GLY A 540 21.80 5.50 -7.22
CA GLY A 540 23.22 5.36 -6.90
C GLY A 540 23.53 4.19 -5.96
N VAL A 541 22.55 3.33 -5.67
CA VAL A 541 22.79 2.03 -5.00
C VAL A 541 23.56 1.10 -5.94
N GLY A 542 23.34 1.24 -7.24
CA GLY A 542 24.02 0.49 -8.29
C GLY A 542 23.33 -0.82 -8.63
N LEU A 543 23.88 -1.50 -9.62
CA LEU A 543 23.43 -2.81 -10.11
C LEU A 543 24.28 -3.93 -9.46
N PRO A 544 23.84 -5.20 -9.49
CA PRO A 544 24.56 -6.33 -8.90
C PRO A 544 26.06 -6.38 -9.21
N SER A 545 26.46 -6.12 -10.46
CA SER A 545 27.86 -6.11 -10.93
C SER A 545 28.76 -5.08 -10.23
N GLY A 546 28.16 -4.06 -9.62
CA GLY A 546 28.87 -3.04 -8.84
C GLY A 546 29.27 -3.47 -7.43
N HIS A 547 28.87 -4.67 -6.98
CA HIS A 547 29.08 -5.17 -5.63
C HIS A 547 29.90 -6.46 -5.64
N GLN A 548 30.71 -6.67 -4.61
CA GLN A 548 31.56 -7.88 -4.52
C GLN A 548 30.77 -9.10 -4.05
N THR A 549 29.84 -8.90 -3.13
CA THR A 549 29.04 -9.96 -2.52
C THR A 549 27.56 -9.59 -2.46
N LEU A 550 26.69 -10.60 -2.41
CA LEU A 550 25.26 -10.41 -2.18
C LEU A 550 24.96 -9.63 -0.90
N ASP A 551 25.76 -9.90 0.14
CA ASP A 551 25.67 -9.27 1.44
C ASP A 551 26.03 -7.78 1.40
N ASP A 552 27.06 -7.40 0.64
CA ASP A 552 27.37 -5.99 0.37
C ASP A 552 26.21 -5.28 -0.33
N TYR A 553 25.61 -5.94 -1.33
CA TYR A 553 24.51 -5.34 -2.09
C TYR A 553 23.24 -5.20 -1.23
N SER A 554 22.92 -6.24 -0.45
CA SER A 554 21.82 -6.24 0.51
C SER A 554 21.97 -5.08 1.52
N ARG A 555 23.15 -4.94 2.14
CA ARG A 555 23.45 -3.81 3.03
C ARG A 555 23.32 -2.45 2.35
N ALA A 556 23.88 -2.27 1.15
CA ALA A 556 23.84 -1.00 0.43
C ALA A 556 22.39 -0.58 0.15
N SER A 557 21.55 -1.54 -0.26
CA SER A 557 20.13 -1.30 -0.55
C SER A 557 19.31 -0.97 0.70
N GLN A 558 19.47 -1.73 1.78
CA GLN A 558 18.75 -1.48 3.03
C GLN A 558 19.20 -0.16 3.68
N ALA A 559 20.49 0.19 3.56
CA ALA A 559 20.99 1.47 4.03
C ALA A 559 20.38 2.65 3.25
N TYR A 560 20.17 2.51 1.94
CA TYR A 560 19.49 3.53 1.14
C TYR A 560 18.02 3.67 1.55
N GLN A 561 17.29 2.55 1.61
CA GLN A 561 15.89 2.53 2.04
C GLN A 561 15.71 3.16 3.43
N ALA A 562 16.54 2.78 4.40
CA ALA A 562 16.50 3.31 5.76
C ALA A 562 16.72 4.83 5.81
N LYS A 563 17.72 5.34 5.08
CA LYS A 563 18.00 6.79 5.02
C LYS A 563 16.88 7.57 4.37
N LEU A 564 16.34 7.08 3.26
CA LEU A 564 15.21 7.72 2.57
C LEU A 564 13.98 7.77 3.47
N ILE A 565 13.62 6.64 4.10
CA ILE A 565 12.45 6.56 4.98
C ILE A 565 12.59 7.50 6.16
N ARG A 566 13.73 7.50 6.86
CA ARG A 566 13.95 8.40 7.99
C ARG A 566 13.87 9.87 7.57
N TYR A 567 14.57 10.24 6.49
CA TYR A 567 14.57 11.62 6.01
C TYR A 567 13.17 12.10 5.63
N THR A 568 12.41 11.26 4.92
CA THR A 568 11.03 11.58 4.51
C THR A 568 10.11 11.73 5.73
N ALA A 569 10.13 10.75 6.63
CA ALA A 569 9.31 10.77 7.84
C ALA A 569 9.64 11.98 8.74
N GLU A 570 10.92 12.27 8.97
CA GLU A 570 11.35 13.42 9.75
C GLU A 570 10.93 14.75 9.06
N HIS A 571 11.13 14.88 7.75
CA HIS A 571 10.70 16.06 6.98
C HIS A 571 9.20 16.33 7.06
N LEU A 572 8.37 15.28 7.00
CA LEU A 572 6.91 15.42 7.12
C LEU A 572 6.52 15.78 8.56
N ARG A 573 7.21 15.24 9.56
CA ARG A 573 6.96 15.53 10.98
C ARG A 573 7.36 16.94 11.39
N THR A 574 8.39 17.54 10.80
CA THR A 574 8.72 18.96 11.07
C THR A 574 7.63 19.92 10.61
N ARG A 575 6.69 19.46 9.77
CA ARG A 575 5.53 20.20 9.26
C ARG A 575 4.21 19.82 9.95
N LYS A 576 4.28 19.02 11.02
CA LYS A 576 3.12 18.56 11.80
C LYS A 576 2.19 19.72 12.11
N PHE A 577 0.93 19.59 11.69
CA PHE A 577 -0.18 20.55 11.88
C PHE A 577 0.00 21.95 11.27
N GLU A 578 1.16 22.25 10.67
CA GLU A 578 1.35 23.46 9.88
C GLU A 578 0.85 23.22 8.45
N SER A 579 1.52 22.30 7.74
CA SER A 579 1.14 21.89 6.39
C SER A 579 0.88 20.39 6.28
N CYS A 580 1.35 19.54 7.21
CA CYS A 580 1.24 18.07 7.09
C CYS A 580 0.56 17.40 8.30
N TRP A 581 -0.25 16.37 8.03
CA TRP A 581 -1.08 15.67 9.00
C TRP A 581 -0.82 14.16 9.08
N GLY A 582 0.06 13.61 8.25
CA GLY A 582 0.43 12.21 8.35
C GLY A 582 1.48 11.77 7.35
N ALA A 583 2.12 10.65 7.69
CA ALA A 583 3.20 10.04 6.93
C ALA A 583 3.06 8.52 7.01
N PHE A 584 2.79 7.86 5.88
CA PHE A 584 2.61 6.40 5.81
C PHE A 584 3.73 5.76 5.02
N VAL A 585 4.55 4.94 5.68
CA VAL A 585 5.57 4.16 4.97
C VAL A 585 4.89 3.09 4.11
N TYR A 586 5.31 2.98 2.85
CA TYR A 586 4.95 1.90 1.96
C TYR A 586 6.16 0.96 1.96
N HIS A 587 6.16 -0.22 2.60
CA HIS A 587 5.10 -0.91 3.36
C HIS A 587 5.54 -1.31 4.79
N LEU A 588 4.60 -1.75 5.64
CA LEU A 588 4.95 -2.45 6.89
C LEU A 588 5.60 -3.81 6.59
N VAL A 589 4.92 -4.66 5.81
CA VAL A 589 5.36 -6.01 5.41
C VAL A 589 5.34 -6.10 3.90
N ASP A 590 6.38 -6.70 3.31
CA ASP A 590 6.32 -7.07 1.89
C ASP A 590 5.24 -8.14 1.66
N PRO A 591 4.37 -7.97 0.67
CA PRO A 591 3.22 -8.84 0.50
C PRO A 591 3.53 -10.17 -0.22
N PHE A 592 4.76 -10.34 -0.70
CA PHE A 592 5.28 -11.58 -1.25
C PHE A 592 6.74 -11.78 -0.80
N PRO A 593 7.25 -13.03 -0.74
CA PRO A 593 8.65 -13.29 -0.46
C PRO A 593 9.52 -12.85 -1.65
N GLY A 594 9.99 -11.61 -1.61
CA GLY A 594 10.85 -11.06 -2.66
C GLY A 594 11.50 -9.72 -2.31
N ILE A 595 11.86 -8.95 -3.34
CA ILE A 595 12.48 -7.63 -3.25
C ILE A 595 11.34 -6.60 -3.28
N GLY A 596 11.16 -5.90 -2.17
CA GLY A 596 10.03 -4.99 -2.00
C GLY A 596 10.30 -3.82 -1.07
N PHE A 597 9.24 -3.07 -0.83
CA PHE A 597 9.22 -1.80 -0.11
C PHE A 597 9.04 -1.95 1.41
N GLY A 598 8.68 -3.14 1.88
CA GLY A 598 8.44 -3.46 3.27
C GLY A 598 9.63 -3.13 4.17
N VAL A 599 9.35 -2.57 5.35
CA VAL A 599 10.31 -2.50 6.45
C VAL A 599 10.52 -3.85 7.13
N LEU A 600 9.55 -4.76 6.96
CA LEU A 600 9.67 -6.20 7.12
C LEU A 600 9.64 -6.87 5.74
N ASP A 601 10.47 -7.87 5.50
CA ASP A 601 10.36 -8.68 4.28
C ASP A 601 9.12 -9.60 4.30
N GLY A 602 8.87 -10.33 3.20
CA GLY A 602 7.68 -11.17 3.06
C GLY A 602 7.62 -12.36 4.02
N THR A 603 8.74 -12.63 4.70
CA THR A 603 8.86 -13.65 5.76
C THR A 603 8.87 -13.03 7.15
N ARG A 604 8.51 -11.74 7.25
CA ARG A 604 8.45 -10.91 8.47
C ARG A 604 9.78 -10.71 9.15
N ARG A 605 10.91 -10.84 8.43
CA ARG A 605 12.21 -10.46 8.98
C ARG A 605 12.39 -8.94 8.90
N PRO A 606 12.81 -8.29 10.00
CA PRO A 606 13.12 -6.87 10.00
C PRO A 606 14.27 -6.51 9.06
N LYS A 607 14.05 -5.47 8.25
CA LYS A 607 15.11 -4.75 7.52
C LYS A 607 15.59 -3.57 8.36
N VAL A 608 16.77 -3.02 8.04
CA VAL A 608 17.32 -1.82 8.71
C VAL A 608 16.34 -0.63 8.68
N ALA A 609 15.47 -0.57 7.68
CA ALA A 609 14.44 0.45 7.56
C ALA A 609 13.43 0.47 8.73
N LEU A 610 13.17 -0.67 9.41
CA LEU A 610 12.27 -0.69 10.57
C LEU A 610 12.81 0.15 11.73
N GLU A 611 14.12 0.04 12.00
CA GLU A 611 14.77 0.84 13.04
C GLU A 611 14.78 2.32 12.66
N ALA A 612 15.07 2.63 11.40
CA ALA A 612 15.05 4.00 10.88
C ALA A 612 13.66 4.65 10.96
N LEU A 613 12.60 3.89 10.68
CA LEU A 613 11.21 4.33 10.88
C LEU A 613 10.90 4.53 12.36
N THR A 614 11.29 3.59 13.21
CA THR A 614 11.06 3.65 14.67
C THR A 614 11.70 4.90 15.27
N GLU A 615 12.92 5.22 14.84
CA GLU A 615 13.66 6.44 15.18
C GLU A 615 12.90 7.68 14.69
N ALA A 616 12.56 7.72 13.41
CA ALA A 616 11.85 8.85 12.81
C ALA A 616 10.47 9.09 13.42
N PHE A 617 9.83 8.06 13.96
CA PHE A 617 8.51 8.10 14.59
C PHE A 617 8.55 8.13 16.12
N ARG A 618 9.72 8.27 16.77
CA ARG A 618 9.79 8.46 18.23
C ARG A 618 8.78 9.50 18.72
N ALA A 619 8.13 9.22 19.86
CA ALA A 619 7.08 10.06 20.40
C ALA A 619 7.53 11.52 20.60
N THR A 620 8.74 11.75 21.09
CA THR A 620 9.36 13.09 21.05
C THR A 620 10.65 12.99 20.26
N ARG A 621 10.86 13.91 19.32
CA ARG A 621 11.99 13.87 18.39
C ARG A 621 12.57 15.26 18.18
N LEU A 622 13.88 15.39 18.35
CA LEU A 622 14.69 16.51 17.92
C LEU A 622 15.25 16.20 16.52
N ILE A 623 14.85 16.98 15.53
CA ILE A 623 15.20 16.77 14.12
C ILE A 623 16.17 17.85 13.68
N ALA A 624 17.26 17.46 13.01
CA ALA A 624 18.15 18.38 12.33
C ALA A 624 17.75 18.44 10.85
N GLU A 625 17.13 19.53 10.43
CA GLU A 625 16.64 19.75 9.06
C GLU A 625 17.64 20.65 8.29
N PRO A 626 18.45 20.09 7.36
CA PRO A 626 19.39 20.89 6.56
C PRO A 626 18.65 21.76 5.56
N LEU A 627 19.04 23.03 5.43
CA LEU A 627 18.33 24.01 4.61
C LEU A 627 18.93 24.22 3.22
N ALA A 628 20.24 24.01 3.09
CA ALA A 628 20.97 24.15 1.85
C ALA A 628 22.09 23.12 1.82
N PHE A 629 22.08 22.27 0.80
CA PHE A 629 23.10 21.24 0.59
C PHE A 629 23.06 20.73 -0.86
N GLU A 630 24.17 20.15 -1.29
CA GLU A 630 24.24 19.30 -2.47
C GLU A 630 24.09 17.83 -2.04
N PRO A 631 23.36 16.99 -2.82
CA PRO A 631 23.18 15.59 -2.45
C PRO A 631 24.43 14.77 -2.77
N ALA A 632 24.90 13.99 -1.81
CA ALA A 632 25.80 12.87 -2.08
C ALA A 632 25.03 11.68 -2.68
N ARG A 633 25.74 10.80 -3.40
CA ARG A 633 25.20 9.53 -3.92
C ARG A 633 25.72 8.33 -3.10
N PRO A 634 24.88 7.33 -2.79
CA PRO A 634 23.43 7.32 -3.04
C PRO A 634 22.64 8.28 -2.15
N PHE A 635 23.18 8.61 -0.96
CA PHE A 635 22.54 9.50 0.01
C PHE A 635 23.57 10.21 0.89
N GLY A 636 23.37 11.50 1.16
CA GLY A 636 24.16 12.27 2.13
C GLY A 636 24.19 13.76 1.81
N PHE A 637 24.72 14.56 2.74
CA PHE A 637 24.71 16.02 2.65
C PHE A 637 26.11 16.54 2.35
N VAL A 638 26.27 17.32 1.28
CA VAL A 638 27.51 17.99 0.91
C VAL A 638 27.31 19.50 1.00
N GLN A 639 28.18 20.16 1.74
CA GLN A 639 28.20 21.61 1.94
C GLN A 639 29.38 22.22 1.20
N HIS A 640 29.13 23.28 0.45
CA HIS A 640 30.21 24.03 -0.18
C HIS A 640 30.88 24.97 0.84
N PRO A 641 32.23 25.03 0.96
CA PRO A 641 32.94 25.83 1.96
C PRO A 641 32.65 27.34 1.92
N ARG A 642 32.22 27.86 0.76
CA ARG A 642 31.85 29.27 0.58
C ARG A 642 30.39 29.59 0.92
N VAL A 643 29.58 28.57 1.19
CA VAL A 643 28.17 28.74 1.58
C VAL A 643 28.08 28.38 3.06
N PRO A 644 27.46 29.21 3.91
CA PRO A 644 27.24 28.86 5.31
C PRO A 644 26.45 27.56 5.42
N PHE A 645 26.88 26.68 6.33
CA PHE A 645 26.11 25.51 6.70
C PHE A 645 24.87 25.97 7.47
N ALA A 646 23.69 25.68 6.92
CA ALA A 646 22.41 26.11 7.46
C ALA A 646 21.54 24.91 7.83
N VAL A 647 21.09 24.86 9.09
CA VAL A 647 20.29 23.75 9.62
C VAL A 647 19.29 24.27 10.67
N ARG A 648 18.06 23.77 10.61
CA ARG A 648 17.04 23.98 11.65
C ARG A 648 17.07 22.82 12.64
N LEU A 649 17.03 23.13 13.93
CA LEU A 649 16.78 22.14 14.98
C LEU A 649 15.30 22.25 15.37
N VAL A 650 14.51 21.22 15.04
CA VAL A 650 13.06 21.20 15.16
C VAL A 650 12.64 20.15 16.19
N ILE A 651 11.77 20.51 17.12
CA ILE A 651 11.20 19.60 18.09
C ILE A 651 9.79 19.24 17.65
N VAL A 652 9.57 17.94 17.49
CA VAL A 652 8.24 17.36 17.27
C VAL A 652 7.89 16.56 18.50
N ASN A 653 6.70 16.80 19.05
CA ASN A 653 6.18 16.03 20.17
C ASN A 653 4.83 15.43 19.84
N ASP A 654 4.73 14.14 20.11
CA ASP A 654 3.59 13.26 19.92
C ASP A 654 3.23 12.56 21.25
N ASP A 655 4.06 12.68 22.29
CA ASP A 655 3.82 12.15 23.64
C ASP A 655 2.86 13.06 24.43
N PRO A 656 1.66 12.59 24.80
CA PRO A 656 0.70 13.40 25.55
C PRO A 656 1.14 13.69 27.00
N GLY A 657 2.08 12.92 27.55
CA GLY A 657 2.58 13.08 28.92
C GLY A 657 3.73 14.08 29.05
N LEU A 658 4.31 14.53 27.94
CA LEU A 658 5.48 15.39 27.92
C LEU A 658 5.10 16.81 27.48
N ALA A 659 5.42 17.81 28.32
CA ALA A 659 5.26 19.23 28.04
C ALA A 659 6.16 20.07 28.98
N GLY A 660 6.27 21.37 28.70
CA GLY A 660 6.97 22.33 29.56
C GLY A 660 8.28 22.83 28.97
N ARG A 661 9.23 23.25 29.82
CA ARG A 661 10.52 23.81 29.38
C ARG A 661 11.57 22.73 29.19
N GLY A 662 12.28 22.78 28.07
CA GLY A 662 13.44 21.96 27.77
C GLY A 662 14.63 22.80 27.32
N VAL A 663 15.76 22.12 27.14
CA VAL A 663 17.02 22.69 26.71
C VAL A 663 17.56 21.87 25.56
N VAL A 664 17.81 22.50 24.41
CA VAL A 664 18.53 21.88 23.30
C VAL A 664 20.00 22.25 23.40
N ARG A 665 20.87 21.25 23.48
CA ARG A 665 22.32 21.39 23.38
C ARG A 665 22.76 20.91 22.02
N TRP A 666 23.67 21.61 21.37
CA TRP A 666 24.17 21.20 20.06
C TRP A 666 25.66 21.47 19.91
N SER A 667 26.30 20.67 19.07
CA SER A 667 27.66 20.89 18.61
C SER A 667 27.82 20.50 17.14
N VAL A 668 28.71 21.20 16.43
CA VAL A 668 29.15 20.86 15.08
C VAL A 668 30.65 20.75 15.11
N SER A 669 31.20 19.59 14.77
CA SER A 669 32.63 19.33 14.82
C SER A 669 33.13 18.63 13.55
N ARG A 670 34.38 18.90 13.18
CA ARG A 670 35.07 18.21 12.08
C ARG A 670 35.70 16.93 12.62
N GLU A 671 35.23 15.77 12.15
CA GLU A 671 35.73 14.46 12.57
C GLU A 671 37.00 14.05 11.80
N LYS A 672 37.05 14.35 10.50
CA LYS A 672 38.22 14.05 9.65
C LYS A 672 38.56 15.18 8.69
N ALA A 673 39.86 15.45 8.53
CA ALA A 673 40.35 16.40 7.54
C ALA A 673 40.33 15.80 6.12
N ALA A 674 39.94 16.59 5.11
CA ALA A 674 40.27 16.26 3.73
C ALA A 674 41.80 16.22 3.57
N GLY A 675 42.35 15.18 2.94
CA GLY A 675 43.80 14.94 2.88
C GLY A 675 44.56 16.11 2.24
N ALA A 676 45.07 17.03 3.06
CA ALA A 676 45.74 18.25 2.60
C ALA A 676 47.21 18.00 2.21
N ARG A 677 47.63 18.50 1.04
CA ARG A 677 49.05 18.57 0.59
C ARG A 677 49.53 20.03 0.62
N GLY A 678 50.75 20.28 1.11
CA GLY A 678 51.43 21.58 0.98
C GLY A 678 50.85 22.74 1.82
N LEU A 679 50.84 23.95 1.24
CA LEU A 679 50.46 25.25 1.85
C LEU A 679 49.05 25.26 2.50
N ASP A 680 48.16 24.37 2.08
CA ASP A 680 46.81 24.23 2.64
C ASP A 680 46.82 23.75 4.11
N ARG A 681 47.86 23.04 4.55
CA ARG A 681 47.99 22.63 5.96
C ARG A 681 48.12 23.82 6.92
N VAL A 682 48.76 24.91 6.50
CA VAL A 682 48.98 26.09 7.35
C VAL A 682 47.69 26.89 7.53
N ARG A 683 46.88 27.02 6.46
CA ARG A 683 45.54 27.64 6.52
C ARG A 683 44.57 26.82 7.39
N ASP A 684 44.67 25.48 7.35
CA ASP A 684 43.81 24.58 8.10
C ASP A 684 44.02 24.63 9.64
N VAL A 685 45.18 25.10 10.11
CA VAL A 685 45.47 25.25 11.56
C VAL A 685 44.73 26.44 12.18
N VAL A 686 44.42 27.48 11.38
CA VAL A 686 43.85 28.75 11.87
C VAL A 686 42.31 28.77 11.84
N GLN A 687 41.67 27.81 11.16
CA GLN A 687 40.21 27.75 11.02
C GLN A 687 39.53 27.12 12.25
N LYS A 688 38.38 27.67 12.66
CA LYS A 688 37.56 27.15 13.76
C LYS A 688 36.95 25.80 13.39
N LYS A 689 37.23 24.76 14.18
CA LYS A 689 36.92 23.35 13.88
C LYS A 689 35.72 22.79 14.64
N SER A 690 35.21 23.54 15.62
CA SER A 690 34.01 23.19 16.35
C SER A 690 33.18 24.42 16.73
N TYR A 691 31.86 24.23 16.76
CA TYR A 691 30.87 25.18 17.24
C TYR A 691 29.96 24.44 18.21
N SER A 692 29.48 25.12 19.25
CA SER A 692 28.51 24.54 20.18
C SER A 692 27.64 25.63 20.76
N GLY A 693 26.45 25.25 21.22
CA GLY A 693 25.54 26.16 21.86
C GLY A 693 24.43 25.44 22.61
N THR A 694 23.67 26.24 23.35
CA THR A 694 22.54 25.79 24.14
C THR A 694 21.41 26.79 23.93
N VAL A 695 20.17 26.30 23.80
CA VAL A 695 18.97 27.12 23.70
C VAL A 695 17.87 26.57 24.58
N GLU A 696 17.20 27.44 25.34
CA GLU A 696 15.99 27.08 26.07
C GLU A 696 14.80 27.10 25.11
N VAL A 697 13.88 26.16 25.26
CA VAL A 697 12.74 26.00 24.36
C VAL A 697 11.53 25.49 25.13
N GLU A 698 10.35 25.96 24.73
CA GLU A 698 9.08 25.41 25.19
C GLU A 698 8.70 24.22 24.31
N ILE A 699 8.49 23.07 24.94
CA ILE A 699 8.19 21.83 24.23
C ILE A 699 6.73 21.84 23.83
N PRO A 700 6.41 21.69 22.52
CA PRO A 700 5.02 21.64 22.08
C PRO A 700 4.33 20.44 22.72
N THR A 701 3.04 20.58 23.01
CA THR A 701 2.22 19.44 23.41
C THR A 701 2.02 18.49 22.22
N ALA A 702 1.52 17.27 22.47
CA ALA A 702 1.17 16.33 21.42
C ALA A 702 0.14 16.88 20.40
N PHE A 703 -0.59 17.93 20.75
CA PHE A 703 -1.68 18.50 19.95
C PHE A 703 -1.30 19.80 19.22
N GLU A 704 -0.05 20.25 19.38
CA GLU A 704 0.46 21.47 18.78
C GLU A 704 1.41 21.18 17.60
N PRO A 705 1.63 22.18 16.73
CA PRO A 705 2.62 22.09 15.66
C PRO A 705 4.04 21.84 16.17
N ALA A 706 4.92 21.42 15.27
CA ALA A 706 6.35 21.33 15.56
C ALA A 706 6.94 22.72 15.88
N VAL A 707 7.97 22.76 16.74
CA VAL A 707 8.62 24.00 17.16
C VAL A 707 10.06 24.05 16.68
N ILE A 708 10.45 25.13 16.02
CA ILE A 708 11.86 25.39 15.67
C ILE A 708 12.56 25.90 16.93
N ALA A 709 13.42 25.06 17.54
CA ALA A 709 14.19 25.43 18.71
C ALA A 709 15.27 26.47 18.39
N THR A 710 15.97 26.30 17.26
CA THR A 710 16.93 27.27 16.74
C THR A 710 17.27 27.01 15.28
N THR A 711 17.79 28.03 14.59
CA THR A 711 18.38 27.89 13.25
C THR A 711 19.85 28.24 13.32
N LEU A 712 20.70 27.30 12.92
CA LEU A 712 22.15 27.49 12.88
C LEU A 712 22.57 27.96 11.49
N SER A 713 23.49 28.92 11.44
CA SER A 713 24.18 29.36 10.23
C SER A 713 25.66 29.50 10.55
N LEU A 714 26.47 28.54 10.09
CA LEU A 714 27.87 28.41 10.50
C LEU A 714 28.80 28.53 9.28
N PRO A 715 29.85 29.38 9.34
CA PRO A 715 30.85 29.46 8.28
C PRO A 715 31.85 28.31 8.39
N LEU A 716 31.58 27.19 7.71
CA LEU A 716 32.45 26.02 7.70
C LEU A 716 33.43 26.09 6.52
N ALA A 717 34.55 26.77 6.73
CA ALA A 717 35.55 27.00 5.68
C ALA A 717 36.54 25.84 5.49
N ALA A 718 36.67 24.94 6.47
CA ALA A 718 37.61 23.82 6.39
C ALA A 718 36.93 22.61 5.72
N GLU A 719 37.60 21.99 4.75
CA GLU A 719 37.06 20.81 4.07
C GLU A 719 37.24 19.54 4.90
N GLY A 720 36.24 18.67 4.94
CA GLY A 720 36.35 17.42 5.69
C GLY A 720 35.01 16.80 6.04
N GLU A 721 35.05 15.71 6.77
CA GLU A 721 33.88 15.05 7.34
C GLU A 721 33.50 15.78 8.62
N TYR A 722 32.26 16.25 8.69
CA TYR A 722 31.68 16.94 9.83
C TYR A 722 30.51 16.16 10.39
N LYS A 723 30.23 16.41 11.66
CA LYS A 723 29.05 15.89 12.34
C LYS A 723 28.41 16.98 13.18
N LEU A 724 27.11 17.15 13.01
CA LEU A 724 26.26 17.85 13.97
C LEU A 724 25.70 16.83 14.96
N GLU A 725 25.81 17.14 16.24
CA GLU A 725 25.16 16.41 17.33
C GLU A 725 24.25 17.38 18.08
N ALA A 726 23.03 16.98 18.39
CA ALA A 726 22.16 17.75 19.26
C ALA A 726 21.36 16.85 20.20
N SER A 727 21.15 17.29 21.44
CA SER A 727 20.31 16.59 22.43
C SER A 727 19.25 17.52 23.00
N LEU A 728 18.08 16.94 23.28
CA LEU A 728 16.98 17.58 23.97
C LEU A 728 16.94 17.07 25.41
N VAL A 729 17.08 17.98 26.36
CA VAL A 729 17.02 17.70 27.80
C VAL A 729 15.76 18.33 28.38
N ILE A 730 14.95 17.55 29.09
CA ILE A 730 13.77 18.05 29.82
C ILE A 730 13.89 17.62 31.28
N SER A 731 13.77 18.56 32.20
CA SER A 731 13.90 18.31 33.65
C SER A 731 15.17 17.55 34.04
N GLY A 732 16.28 17.79 33.33
CA GLY A 732 17.58 17.15 33.57
C GLY A 732 17.78 15.78 32.92
N ASN A 733 16.76 15.22 32.25
CA ASN A 733 16.85 13.94 31.54
C ASN A 733 17.06 14.17 30.04
N ASP A 734 18.01 13.46 29.43
CA ASP A 734 18.14 13.38 27.97
C ASP A 734 16.93 12.62 27.40
N VAL A 735 16.06 13.33 26.67
CA VAL A 735 14.81 12.80 26.10
C VAL A 735 15.04 12.26 24.70
N ASP A 736 15.82 12.97 23.90
CA ASP A 736 16.14 12.57 22.53
C ASP A 736 17.48 13.15 22.07
N ARG A 737 18.12 12.49 21.11
CA ARG A 737 19.38 12.92 20.50
C ARG A 737 19.32 12.72 19.00
N THR A 738 19.93 13.63 18.26
CA THR A 738 20.05 13.53 16.81
C THR A 738 21.48 13.80 16.35
N GLU A 739 21.84 13.12 15.27
CA GLU A 739 23.15 13.24 14.64
C GLU A 739 22.96 13.41 13.14
N LEU A 740 23.72 14.33 12.56
CA LEU A 740 23.72 14.60 11.14
C LEU A 740 25.18 14.64 10.64
N PRO A 741 25.68 13.55 10.05
CA PRO A 741 26.96 13.55 9.35
C PRO A 741 26.84 14.24 7.99
N PHE A 742 27.84 15.05 7.62
CA PHE A 742 27.89 15.74 6.33
C PHE A 742 29.34 16.01 5.88
N LEU A 743 29.53 16.25 4.59
CA LEU A 743 30.83 16.55 3.99
C LEU A 743 30.93 18.04 3.66
N VAL A 744 32.04 18.69 3.96
CA VAL A 744 32.37 20.03 3.46
C VAL A 744 33.44 19.90 2.38
N ALA A 745 33.15 20.30 1.13
CA ALA A 745 34.08 20.16 0.00
C ALA A 745 33.82 21.19 -1.12
N SER A 746 34.89 21.76 -1.71
CA SER A 746 34.79 22.74 -2.81
C SER A 746 34.56 22.12 -4.19
N ALA A 747 35.00 20.88 -4.38
CA ALA A 747 34.66 20.07 -5.55
C ALA A 747 33.72 18.96 -5.11
N ALA A 748 32.54 18.89 -5.71
CA ALA A 748 31.77 17.65 -5.67
C ALA A 748 32.72 16.54 -6.15
N ARG A 749 32.91 15.48 -5.34
CA ARG A 749 33.67 14.31 -5.79
C ARG A 749 33.14 13.93 -7.18
N PRO A 750 34.01 13.68 -8.18
CA PRO A 750 33.54 13.28 -9.51
C PRO A 750 32.52 12.16 -9.30
N SER A 751 31.30 12.38 -9.79
CA SER A 751 30.30 11.32 -9.74
C SER A 751 30.90 10.12 -10.43
N ALA A 752 30.85 8.95 -9.79
CA ALA A 752 31.11 7.70 -10.50
C ALA A 752 30.32 7.73 -11.83
N PRO A 753 30.90 7.28 -12.96
CA PRO A 753 30.18 7.19 -14.22
C PRO A 753 28.85 6.49 -13.98
N ARG A 754 27.77 6.97 -14.60
CA ARG A 754 26.50 6.25 -14.49
C ARG A 754 26.72 4.83 -14.99
N PRO A 755 26.08 3.83 -14.36
CA PRO A 755 26.13 2.47 -14.90
C PRO A 755 25.66 2.49 -16.34
N GLU A 756 26.30 1.67 -17.16
CA GLU A 756 25.91 1.49 -18.54
C GLU A 756 24.50 0.91 -18.61
N ILE A 757 23.67 1.43 -19.53
CA ILE A 757 22.34 0.90 -19.74
C ILE A 757 22.49 -0.54 -20.26
N PRO A 758 21.83 -1.54 -19.64
CA PRO A 758 21.90 -2.92 -20.11
C PRO A 758 21.61 -3.01 -21.61
N ARG A 759 22.40 -3.81 -22.33
CA ARG A 759 22.40 -3.84 -23.80
C ARG A 759 20.99 -4.03 -24.39
N TYR A 760 20.19 -4.94 -23.86
CA TYR A 760 18.82 -5.20 -24.34
C TYR A 760 17.90 -3.98 -24.26
N LEU A 761 18.17 -3.05 -23.33
CA LEU A 761 17.40 -1.84 -23.09
C LEU A 761 17.98 -0.67 -23.89
N ALA A 762 19.30 -0.59 -23.99
CA ALA A 762 20.01 0.37 -24.84
C ALA A 762 19.60 0.21 -26.31
N GLU A 763 19.57 -1.03 -26.82
CA GLU A 763 19.11 -1.36 -28.19
C GLU A 763 17.61 -1.05 -28.44
N ARG A 764 16.82 -0.85 -27.37
CA ARG A 764 15.41 -0.41 -27.46
C ARG A 764 15.22 1.08 -27.25
N LEU A 765 16.27 1.83 -26.95
CA LEU A 765 16.22 3.28 -26.73
C LEU A 765 16.98 4.07 -27.78
N ALA A 766 18.01 3.46 -28.37
CA ALA A 766 18.86 4.08 -29.36
C ALA A 766 19.33 3.08 -30.40
N ASP A 767 19.67 3.61 -31.56
CA ASP A 767 20.46 2.89 -32.54
C ASP A 767 21.93 3.01 -32.13
N LEU A 768 22.46 1.97 -31.49
CA LEU A 768 23.82 1.96 -30.92
C LEU A 768 24.94 2.09 -31.97
N HIS A 769 24.60 2.03 -33.27
CA HIS A 769 25.55 2.18 -34.38
C HIS A 769 25.30 3.46 -35.20
N SER A 770 24.52 4.39 -34.66
CA SER A 770 24.08 5.60 -35.36
C SER A 770 25.02 6.78 -35.29
N LEU A 771 26.17 6.67 -34.61
CA LEU A 771 27.09 7.80 -34.45
C LEU A 771 27.62 8.23 -35.81
N ARG A 772 27.49 9.52 -36.14
CA ARG A 772 28.00 10.09 -37.40
C ARG A 772 28.77 11.39 -37.15
N PRO A 773 29.90 11.60 -37.85
CA PRO A 773 30.57 12.89 -37.87
C PRO A 773 29.71 13.92 -38.60
N GLU A 774 29.65 15.14 -38.06
CA GLU A 774 28.93 16.28 -38.66
C GLU A 774 29.89 17.46 -38.85
N THR A 775 29.54 18.40 -39.73
CA THR A 775 30.38 19.57 -40.05
C THR A 775 30.73 20.45 -38.85
N SER A 776 29.91 20.44 -37.80
CA SER A 776 30.10 21.23 -36.57
C SER A 776 30.05 20.38 -35.29
N GLY A 777 30.30 19.07 -35.41
CA GLY A 777 30.33 18.14 -34.29
C GLY A 777 30.02 16.70 -34.69
N LEU A 778 28.97 16.13 -34.10
CA LEU A 778 28.53 14.76 -34.35
C LEU A 778 27.02 14.60 -34.14
N SER A 779 26.44 13.53 -34.68
CA SER A 779 25.04 13.17 -34.49
C SER A 779 24.87 11.70 -34.12
N PHE A 780 23.75 11.38 -33.46
CA PHE A 780 23.34 10.01 -33.15
C PHE A 780 21.82 9.93 -33.08
N ALA A 781 21.26 8.73 -33.20
CA ALA A 781 19.83 8.49 -33.24
C ALA A 781 19.32 7.74 -32.01
N LEU A 782 18.29 8.31 -31.40
CA LEU A 782 17.43 7.62 -30.46
C LEU A 782 16.26 6.97 -31.22
N GLU A 783 15.89 5.77 -30.82
CA GLU A 783 14.76 5.05 -31.40
C GLU A 783 14.07 4.26 -30.29
N ASN A 784 12.90 4.75 -29.86
CA ASN A 784 12.18 4.13 -28.76
C ASN A 784 11.39 2.92 -29.24
N ARG A 785 11.79 1.73 -28.81
CA ARG A 785 11.11 0.44 -29.04
C ARG A 785 10.55 -0.15 -27.75
N THR A 786 10.33 0.68 -26.74
CA THR A 786 9.77 0.27 -25.44
C THR A 786 8.29 0.61 -25.34
N ARG A 787 7.94 1.72 -24.69
CA ARG A 787 6.62 2.33 -24.54
C ARG A 787 6.75 3.83 -24.81
N PRO A 788 5.68 4.59 -25.09
CA PRO A 788 5.76 6.06 -25.14
C PRO A 788 6.53 6.59 -23.93
N ALA A 789 7.57 7.39 -24.19
CA ALA A 789 8.52 7.81 -23.17
C ALA A 789 8.95 9.26 -23.39
N VAL A 790 9.64 9.83 -22.41
CA VAL A 790 10.15 11.20 -22.49
C VAL A 790 11.62 11.22 -22.09
N LEU A 791 12.47 11.72 -22.98
CA LEU A 791 13.86 12.03 -22.64
C LEU A 791 13.89 13.33 -21.85
N VAL A 792 14.36 13.29 -20.61
CA VAL A 792 14.41 14.46 -19.72
C VAL A 792 15.84 14.93 -19.43
N GLY A 793 16.85 14.19 -19.89
CA GLY A 793 18.24 14.56 -19.72
C GLY A 793 19.18 13.82 -20.66
N VAL A 794 20.11 14.57 -21.25
CA VAL A 794 21.30 14.05 -21.92
C VAL A 794 22.46 14.88 -21.38
N THR A 795 23.37 14.22 -20.67
CA THR A 795 24.48 14.86 -19.95
C THR A 795 25.73 14.00 -20.05
N GLY A 796 26.82 14.42 -19.42
CA GLY A 796 28.00 13.58 -19.22
C GLY A 796 28.61 13.04 -20.52
N LEU A 797 28.47 13.77 -21.63
CA LEU A 797 28.93 13.34 -22.95
C LEU A 797 30.45 13.12 -22.92
N ARG A 798 30.90 11.92 -23.26
CA ARG A 798 32.32 11.61 -23.45
C ARG A 798 32.53 11.04 -24.84
N LEU A 799 33.44 11.65 -25.59
CA LEU A 799 33.89 11.13 -26.88
C LEU A 799 35.21 10.40 -26.65
N ASP A 800 35.27 9.11 -26.97
CA ASP A 800 36.42 8.24 -26.76
C ASP A 800 36.96 8.29 -25.32
N GLY A 801 36.04 8.34 -24.35
CA GLY A 801 36.34 8.44 -22.91
C GLY A 801 36.68 9.86 -22.41
N VAL A 802 36.77 10.86 -23.29
CA VAL A 802 37.10 12.24 -22.93
C VAL A 802 35.83 13.09 -22.81
N LEU A 803 35.65 13.77 -21.68
CA LEU A 803 34.49 14.63 -21.43
C LEU A 803 34.41 15.78 -22.45
N VAL A 804 33.30 15.87 -23.16
CA VAL A 804 33.00 16.94 -24.11
C VAL A 804 32.46 18.14 -23.34
N THR A 805 33.25 19.21 -23.27
CA THR A 805 32.84 20.47 -22.63
C THR A 805 32.51 21.54 -23.68
N GLY A 806 31.66 22.52 -23.33
CA GLY A 806 31.31 23.62 -24.25
C GLY A 806 30.40 23.26 -25.43
N HIS A 807 29.74 22.10 -25.41
CA HIS A 807 28.84 21.66 -26.48
C HIS A 807 27.42 22.25 -26.36
N GLN A 808 26.68 22.25 -27.47
CA GLN A 808 25.23 22.43 -27.48
C GLN A 808 24.53 21.17 -27.99
N LEU A 809 23.42 20.80 -27.37
CA LEU A 809 22.57 19.72 -27.83
C LEU A 809 21.42 20.27 -28.68
N GLN A 810 21.27 19.71 -29.88
CA GLN A 810 20.21 20.05 -30.81
C GLN A 810 19.49 18.78 -31.27
N ILE A 811 18.25 18.93 -31.73
CA ILE A 811 17.44 17.86 -32.31
C ILE A 811 17.09 18.21 -33.75
N GLU A 812 17.11 17.20 -34.61
CA GLU A 812 16.62 17.30 -35.98
C GLU A 812 15.09 17.31 -36.03
N THR A 813 14.53 18.34 -36.65
CA THR A 813 13.08 18.48 -36.88
C THR A 813 12.80 18.67 -38.36
N ASN A 814 11.52 18.59 -38.76
CA ASN A 814 11.11 18.89 -40.14
C ASN A 814 11.46 20.33 -40.58
N ALA A 815 11.72 21.24 -39.63
CA ALA A 815 12.10 22.63 -39.89
C ALA A 815 13.63 22.87 -39.79
N GLY A 816 14.43 21.81 -39.62
CA GLY A 816 15.87 21.86 -39.38
C GLY A 816 16.25 21.63 -37.92
N LEU A 817 17.47 22.03 -37.55
CA LEU A 817 18.01 21.85 -36.20
C LEU A 817 17.40 22.84 -35.20
N ALA A 818 16.95 22.33 -34.05
CA ALA A 818 16.44 23.12 -32.95
C ALA A 818 17.16 22.76 -31.64
N PRO A 819 17.28 23.67 -30.65
CA PRO A 819 17.81 23.33 -29.34
C PRO A 819 17.04 22.17 -28.70
N LEU A 820 17.75 21.22 -28.07
CA LEU A 820 17.13 20.09 -27.38
C LEU A 820 16.24 20.62 -26.23
N PRO A 821 14.91 20.36 -26.24
CA PRO A 821 14.05 20.78 -25.15
C PRO A 821 14.38 20.00 -23.86
N LYS A 822 14.04 20.59 -22.71
CA LYS A 822 14.19 19.94 -21.39
C LYS A 822 13.43 18.61 -21.27
N ARG A 823 12.34 18.48 -22.04
CA ARG A 823 11.54 17.27 -22.17
C ARG A 823 11.34 17.04 -23.66
N LEU A 824 11.80 15.90 -24.15
CA LEU A 824 11.63 15.48 -25.53
C LEU A 824 10.79 14.21 -25.54
N ASP A 825 9.60 14.27 -26.13
CA ASP A 825 8.78 13.08 -26.32
C ASP A 825 9.51 12.11 -27.26
N MET A 826 9.52 10.84 -26.86
CA MET A 826 10.05 9.71 -27.62
C MET A 826 8.88 8.78 -27.97
N PRO A 827 8.16 9.04 -29.07
CA PRO A 827 7.07 8.16 -29.51
C PRO A 827 7.59 6.76 -29.86
N LEU A 828 6.78 5.74 -29.60
CA LEU A 828 7.11 4.36 -29.96
C LEU A 828 7.35 4.23 -31.47
N GLY A 829 8.47 3.62 -31.85
CA GLY A 829 8.89 3.37 -33.23
C GLY A 829 9.41 4.60 -33.98
N ARG A 830 9.49 5.77 -33.35
CA ARG A 830 9.99 6.99 -34.00
C ARG A 830 11.49 7.15 -33.78
N ARG A 831 12.22 7.39 -34.88
CA ARG A 831 13.64 7.75 -34.87
C ARG A 831 13.81 9.25 -34.66
N LEU A 832 14.63 9.64 -33.70
CA LEU A 832 14.95 11.03 -33.34
C LEU A 832 16.45 11.22 -33.42
N VAL A 833 16.93 12.18 -34.22
CA VAL A 833 18.36 12.44 -34.39
C VAL A 833 18.78 13.62 -33.53
N LEU A 834 19.79 13.41 -32.70
CA LEU A 834 20.39 14.40 -31.82
C LEU A 834 21.76 14.79 -32.36
N HIS A 835 22.04 16.09 -32.34
CA HIS A 835 23.33 16.67 -32.70
C HIS A 835 24.03 17.20 -31.45
N VAL A 836 25.29 16.81 -31.28
CA VAL A 836 26.22 17.41 -30.31
C VAL A 836 27.08 18.39 -31.07
N VAL A 837 26.75 19.68 -30.96
CA VAL A 837 27.43 20.77 -31.65
C VAL A 837 28.59 21.25 -30.79
N THR A 838 29.81 20.94 -31.22
CA THR A 838 31.08 21.32 -30.56
C THR A 838 31.78 22.48 -31.26
N GLY A 839 31.36 22.82 -32.48
CA GLY A 839 31.99 23.85 -33.32
C GLY A 839 33.12 23.33 -34.21
N GLU A 840 33.57 22.09 -33.99
CA GLU A 840 34.59 21.41 -34.79
C GLU A 840 34.12 19.99 -35.12
N PRO A 841 34.34 19.49 -36.34
CA PRO A 841 34.01 18.12 -36.71
C PRO A 841 34.88 17.12 -35.94
N ILE A 842 34.34 15.95 -35.63
CA ILE A 842 35.15 14.84 -35.11
C ILE A 842 36.06 14.28 -36.23
N GLY A 843 37.22 13.74 -35.85
CA GLY A 843 38.17 13.16 -36.78
C GLY A 843 37.61 11.99 -37.60
N SER A 844 38.30 11.61 -38.67
CA SER A 844 37.97 10.37 -39.39
C SER A 844 38.47 9.16 -38.59
N GLY A 845 37.59 8.18 -38.30
CA GLY A 845 37.98 6.97 -37.58
C GLY A 845 36.81 6.31 -36.86
N ALA A 846 37.13 5.23 -36.13
CA ALA A 846 36.19 4.61 -35.20
C ALA A 846 36.11 5.47 -33.94
N HIS A 847 34.89 5.83 -33.54
CA HIS A 847 34.59 6.67 -32.39
C HIS A 847 33.48 6.06 -31.55
N SER A 848 33.56 6.27 -30.24
CA SER A 848 32.52 5.92 -29.28
C SER A 848 32.08 7.17 -28.53
N LEU A 849 30.77 7.39 -28.48
CA LEU A 849 30.12 8.42 -27.69
C LEU A 849 29.43 7.77 -26.50
N GLU A 850 29.88 8.10 -25.30
CA GLU A 850 29.15 7.84 -24.06
C GLU A 850 28.23 9.03 -23.79
N ALA A 851 26.94 8.78 -23.59
CA ALA A 851 25.95 9.79 -23.22
C ALA A 851 25.17 9.36 -21.98
N ASP A 852 25.21 10.16 -20.90
CA ASP A 852 24.37 9.93 -19.73
C ASP A 852 22.94 10.38 -20.04
N VAL A 853 22.07 9.43 -20.38
CA VAL A 853 20.66 9.69 -20.74
C VAL A 853 19.73 9.40 -19.57
N THR A 854 18.61 10.14 -19.51
CA THR A 854 17.54 9.93 -18.54
C THR A 854 16.21 9.85 -19.26
N VAL A 855 15.62 8.65 -19.28
CA VAL A 855 14.29 8.35 -19.81
C VAL A 855 13.47 7.75 -18.66
N PRO A 856 12.76 8.57 -17.86
CA PRO A 856 12.09 8.14 -16.63
C PRO A 856 11.16 6.96 -16.88
N GLY A 857 11.25 5.96 -15.99
CA GLY A 857 10.45 4.74 -16.09
C GLY A 857 10.81 3.83 -17.28
N VAL A 858 11.84 4.14 -18.07
CA VAL A 858 12.34 3.25 -19.14
C VAL A 858 13.78 2.88 -18.88
N ALA A 859 14.70 3.85 -18.93
CA ALA A 859 16.09 3.65 -18.55
C ALA A 859 16.77 4.98 -18.29
N SER A 860 17.65 5.00 -17.31
CA SER A 860 18.58 6.11 -17.18
C SER A 860 19.96 5.62 -16.74
N GLY A 861 20.94 5.90 -17.56
CA GLY A 861 22.30 5.39 -17.41
C GLY A 861 23.17 5.94 -18.51
N ARG A 862 24.35 5.36 -18.65
CA ARG A 862 25.26 5.67 -19.74
C ARG A 862 24.88 4.84 -20.96
N LEU A 863 24.55 5.51 -22.05
CA LEU A 863 24.35 4.92 -23.38
C LEU A 863 25.68 5.01 -24.14
N VAL A 864 26.12 3.90 -24.73
CA VAL A 864 27.33 3.86 -25.56
C VAL A 864 26.91 3.71 -27.01
N ILE A 865 27.28 4.67 -27.85
CA ILE A 865 26.92 4.71 -29.26
C ILE A 865 28.20 4.80 -30.08
N GLU A 866 28.32 3.96 -31.09
CA GLU A 866 29.54 3.82 -31.89
C GLU A 866 29.24 4.12 -33.36
N ASN A 867 30.28 4.50 -34.11
CA ASN A 867 30.19 4.50 -35.57
C ASN A 867 30.73 3.14 -36.07
N GLY A 868 29.90 2.39 -36.78
CA GLY A 868 30.27 1.04 -37.22
C GLY A 868 31.46 1.06 -38.19
N ALA A 869 32.66 0.72 -37.73
CA ALA A 869 33.77 0.36 -38.61
C ALA A 869 33.59 -1.11 -39.07
N ASN A 870 33.17 -1.27 -40.34
CA ASN A 870 33.17 -2.47 -41.18
C ASN A 870 32.17 -3.61 -40.91
N ALA A 871 31.00 -3.50 -41.56
CA ALA A 871 30.35 -4.63 -42.21
C ALA A 871 30.51 -4.49 -43.74
N ARG A 872 31.63 -4.99 -44.29
CA ARG A 872 31.82 -5.55 -45.66
C ARG A 872 33.31 -5.57 -46.04
N GLY A 873 33.85 -6.77 -46.19
CA GLY A 873 35.17 -7.04 -46.74
C GLY A 873 35.32 -8.54 -47.02
N GLU A 874 34.59 -9.04 -48.03
CA GLU A 874 35.01 -10.22 -48.77
C GLU A 874 36.23 -9.83 -49.63
N ALA A 875 37.39 -10.39 -49.31
CA ALA A 875 38.44 -10.87 -50.21
C ALA A 875 39.53 -11.56 -49.37
#